data_AF-A0A2V5PWB5-F1
#
_entry.id   AF-A0A2V5PWB5-F1
#
_cell.length_a   1.000
_cell.length_b   1.000
_cell.length_c   1.000
_cell.angle_alpha   90.00
_cell.angle_beta   90.00
_cell.angle_gamma   90.00
#
_symmetry.space_group_name_H-M   'P 1'
#
loop_
_entity.id
_entity.type
_entity.pdbx_description
1 polymer ?
#
loop_
_entity_poly.entity_id
_entity_poly.type
_entity_poly.pdbx_seq_one_letter_code
_entity_poly.pdbx_strand_id
1 'polypeptide(L)'
;MSESNADKIKESIAALEAQRGTLGDSVVDPAVAALRQQLAQLTNVTQKPAAEDERKIVTIVFADISGLTALSEKKDPEEVRALMNTCFESLVPVVQKYEGTIDKFIGDEIMALFGAPIGHEDDPERALRAALEMMKVIAEVNRAHGTELEIHIGINSGAVIAGQIGAKNRRDYSVIGDAVNLAARLEDASSSGEILVGPGTYQRTAHLFDFEPIPPLTLKGKEAPVEVHRLIRAKATAKSARGIAGLPTQLVGRESELDRIRSAFKSLQEGRGSVCAVLGEAGVGKSRLVAEARDGAREKFDWAEGRALSYTVGMSYWLSRAVLCDLLGIESDAEPKAVAARLRRAIEQELPKTFDEVYPYLAPLFELLLEGIQERVRFLSTEALQARILQAVQEYIHARAKRHPLVLVWEDMHWSDPSSLEVFQNLLPLINKVPLLLICIARSDENPATELLNRTETKFRENFQRIELSLLTREQSRSLFEQFLKIDNQETRTLILDRAEGNPFFLEELIRSLRDSGVLRIEQSHLVATREIKAIDVPDTVQATVMTRIDRLAPSSKSTLQRASVIGRIFQERILVRLQKEDGAKLADSLDELQRREFVRLTEETPTDDRDRKYLFRHAIIYEVAYNSMLLARRKDLHKIVAETLEQLFPDRRQDLCATIGFHFERAEAHEQAASYLGRAAERAKATFANAEAIGFYESAIRATEHLLLANDAPEHQHGAFQLNEGLGDLFTLIGEQEKARAIFQRALDFLSKIDIVGRARIYRKIGFGHSLQRHFAASEEALAKADRILDQGATEPDTAWWNEKLQIQLERMQLFYWQGMVPEMQQLAENYRVAIERNGSATQQARFLKQLALALLMESRFRPTAECVELARRAVGASEGIPDLWERCYVRFTLGLIQLFRCDLDEAVAALSAALELAQRIGERILESRSLTYLALAHRRRGNVDQARILADRAAELATKLAMTEYIAMSKANLAWVAWKQSRLDDCDLLGKEALELWHAMANPYSMDWIALWPMIGSALAKQKIAQAVELAKGLFRDGQHPIEEEVMSETRNAIDSETQPDPAVSESQLWTAFQTAERFRYV
;
A
#
# COMPACT_ATOMS: atom_id res chain seq x y z
N MET A 1 -35.01 43.47 -4.53
CA MET A 1 -36.19 43.97 -5.27
C MET A 1 -37.12 42.86 -5.76
N SER A 2 -36.63 41.65 -6.06
CA SER A 2 -37.44 40.52 -6.55
C SER A 2 -38.58 40.10 -5.62
N GLU A 3 -38.31 39.80 -4.35
CA GLU A 3 -39.31 39.28 -3.39
C GLU A 3 -40.53 40.19 -3.24
N SER A 4 -40.32 41.49 -3.03
CA SER A 4 -41.39 42.49 -2.92
C SER A 4 -42.29 42.61 -4.17
N ASN A 5 -41.82 42.15 -5.34
CA ASN A 5 -42.66 42.07 -6.55
C ASN A 5 -43.37 40.71 -6.67
N ALA A 6 -42.72 39.62 -6.24
CA ALA A 6 -43.34 38.30 -6.21
C ALA A 6 -44.55 38.25 -5.24
N ASP A 7 -44.45 38.88 -4.07
CA ASP A 7 -45.56 38.90 -3.10
C ASP A 7 -46.74 39.74 -3.56
N LYS A 8 -46.50 40.91 -4.17
CA LYS A 8 -47.58 41.71 -4.81
C LYS A 8 -48.32 40.96 -5.91
N ILE A 9 -47.64 40.07 -6.63
CA ILE A 9 -48.27 39.24 -7.67
C ILE A 9 -49.12 38.13 -7.02
N LYS A 10 -48.69 37.53 -5.90
CA LYS A 10 -49.51 36.59 -5.11
C LYS A 10 -50.76 37.29 -4.56
N GLU A 11 -50.63 38.49 -4.00
CA GLU A 11 -51.76 39.32 -3.54
C GLU A 11 -52.72 39.66 -4.69
N SER A 12 -52.19 40.02 -5.87
CA SER A 12 -53.00 40.30 -7.07
C SER A 12 -53.78 39.07 -7.56
N ILE A 13 -53.16 37.88 -7.54
CA ILE A 13 -53.83 36.61 -7.85
C ILE A 13 -54.95 36.34 -6.86
N ALA A 14 -54.68 36.46 -5.55
CA ALA A 14 -55.68 36.25 -4.50
C ALA A 14 -56.86 37.25 -4.60
N ALA A 15 -56.60 38.50 -4.96
CA ALA A 15 -57.64 39.51 -5.17
C ALA A 15 -58.53 39.19 -6.39
N LEU A 16 -57.96 38.69 -7.49
CA LEU A 16 -58.72 38.26 -8.67
C LEU A 16 -59.55 37.00 -8.40
N GLU A 17 -58.98 36.01 -7.71
CA GLU A 17 -59.71 34.80 -7.30
C GLU A 17 -60.85 35.12 -6.31
N ALA A 18 -60.67 36.11 -5.42
CA ALA A 18 -61.75 36.59 -4.55
C ALA A 18 -62.88 37.32 -5.31
N GLN A 19 -62.61 37.94 -6.46
CA GLN A 19 -63.60 38.62 -7.31
C GLN A 19 -64.22 37.70 -8.38
N ARG A 20 -63.87 36.41 -8.39
CA ARG A 20 -64.29 35.42 -9.40
C ARG A 20 -65.81 35.29 -9.55
N GLY A 21 -66.55 35.37 -8.44
CA GLY A 21 -68.02 35.36 -8.45
C GLY A 21 -68.68 36.61 -9.08
N THR A 22 -67.90 37.67 -9.36
CA THR A 22 -68.37 38.93 -9.95
C THR A 22 -67.85 39.13 -11.37
N LEU A 23 -66.62 38.67 -11.65
CA LEU A 23 -65.95 38.83 -12.94
C LEU A 23 -66.16 37.64 -13.92
N GLY A 24 -66.44 36.45 -13.38
CA GLY A 24 -66.60 35.22 -14.16
C GLY A 24 -65.30 34.57 -14.62
N ASP A 25 -65.34 33.25 -14.79
CA ASP A 25 -64.15 32.43 -15.09
C ASP A 25 -63.46 32.84 -16.40
N SER A 26 -64.22 33.26 -17.42
CA SER A 26 -63.70 33.71 -18.71
C SER A 26 -62.83 34.98 -18.64
N VAL A 27 -62.88 35.73 -17.54
CA VAL A 27 -62.05 36.92 -17.29
C VAL A 27 -60.96 36.61 -16.26
N VAL A 28 -61.29 35.86 -15.22
CA VAL A 28 -60.35 35.55 -14.13
C VAL A 28 -59.30 34.52 -14.54
N ASP A 29 -59.67 33.45 -15.24
CA ASP A 29 -58.73 32.37 -15.55
C ASP A 29 -57.57 32.82 -16.47
N PRO A 30 -57.78 33.62 -17.54
CA PRO A 30 -56.68 34.16 -18.34
C PRO A 30 -55.78 35.13 -17.56
N ALA A 31 -56.35 35.99 -16.72
CA ALA A 31 -55.60 36.97 -15.93
C ALA A 31 -54.75 36.30 -14.84
N VAL A 32 -55.33 35.32 -14.13
CA VAL A 32 -54.63 34.50 -13.14
C VAL A 32 -53.57 33.62 -13.80
N ALA A 33 -53.81 33.06 -14.99
CA ALA A 33 -52.79 32.32 -15.74
C ALA A 33 -51.60 33.21 -16.11
N ALA A 34 -51.83 34.42 -16.63
CA ALA A 34 -50.77 35.38 -16.98
C ALA A 34 -49.96 35.82 -15.74
N LEU A 35 -50.62 36.11 -14.62
CA LEU A 35 -49.93 36.47 -13.36
C LEU A 35 -49.16 35.29 -12.77
N ARG A 36 -49.69 34.06 -12.84
CA ARG A 36 -48.96 32.85 -12.44
C ARG A 36 -47.75 32.59 -13.35
N GLN A 37 -47.84 32.92 -14.64
CA GLN A 37 -46.71 32.85 -15.58
C GLN A 37 -45.63 33.90 -15.26
N GLN A 38 -46.01 35.15 -14.94
CA GLN A 38 -45.05 36.16 -14.46
C GLN A 38 -44.41 35.75 -13.12
N LEU A 39 -45.19 35.18 -12.19
CA LEU A 39 -44.68 34.68 -10.92
C LEU A 39 -43.68 33.53 -11.13
N ALA A 40 -43.96 32.61 -12.06
CA ALA A 40 -43.05 31.54 -12.43
C ALA A 40 -41.77 32.09 -13.08
N GLN A 41 -41.86 33.09 -13.96
CA GLN A 41 -40.68 33.76 -14.53
C GLN A 41 -39.81 34.43 -13.46
N LEU A 42 -40.40 35.19 -12.55
CA LEU A 42 -39.69 35.83 -11.43
C LEU A 42 -39.09 34.81 -10.46
N THR A 43 -39.76 33.67 -10.24
CA THR A 43 -39.25 32.59 -9.39
C THR A 43 -38.12 31.82 -10.06
N ASN A 44 -38.18 31.59 -11.38
CA ASN A 44 -37.09 30.95 -12.12
C ASN A 44 -35.83 31.83 -12.17
N VAL A 45 -35.98 33.16 -12.20
CA VAL A 45 -34.83 34.10 -12.12
C VAL A 45 -34.18 34.08 -10.73
N THR A 46 -34.94 33.82 -9.66
CA THR A 46 -34.38 33.64 -8.30
C THR A 46 -34.00 32.20 -7.96
N GLN A 47 -34.40 31.21 -8.76
CA GLN A 47 -34.03 29.80 -8.64
C GLN A 47 -33.07 29.34 -9.76
N LYS A 48 -32.04 30.13 -10.06
CA LYS A 48 -30.75 29.49 -10.36
C LYS A 48 -30.31 28.79 -9.06
N PRO A 49 -30.10 27.46 -9.03
CA PRO A 49 -29.44 26.85 -7.88
C PRO A 49 -28.07 27.52 -7.68
N ALA A 50 -27.60 27.58 -6.44
CA ALA A 50 -26.26 28.09 -6.16
C ALA A 50 -25.25 27.12 -6.80
N ALA A 51 -24.78 27.48 -8.00
CA ALA A 51 -23.67 26.81 -8.64
C ALA A 51 -22.45 27.01 -7.73
N GLU A 52 -22.05 25.94 -7.05
CA GLU A 52 -20.76 25.86 -6.38
C GLU A 52 -19.67 26.14 -7.42
N ASP A 53 -18.57 26.78 -7.03
CA ASP A 53 -17.48 27.07 -7.98
C ASP A 53 -16.92 25.73 -8.49
N GLU A 54 -16.92 25.51 -9.81
CA GLU A 54 -16.51 24.23 -10.41
C GLU A 54 -15.25 24.42 -11.25
N ARG A 55 -14.28 23.49 -11.14
CA ARG A 55 -13.11 23.46 -12.02
C ARG A 55 -13.45 22.69 -13.29
N LYS A 56 -13.60 23.40 -14.41
CA LYS A 56 -14.04 22.86 -15.70
C LYS A 56 -13.00 23.10 -16.79
N ILE A 57 -13.01 22.26 -17.82
CA ILE A 57 -12.48 22.65 -19.13
C ILE A 57 -13.59 23.44 -19.81
N VAL A 58 -13.30 24.65 -20.24
CA VAL A 58 -14.23 25.55 -20.93
C VAL A 58 -13.51 26.09 -22.17
N THR A 59 -14.25 26.26 -23.26
CA THR A 59 -13.80 27.01 -24.43
C THR A 59 -14.35 28.41 -24.35
N ILE A 60 -13.45 29.39 -24.37
CA ILE A 60 -13.78 30.81 -24.33
C ILE A 60 -13.63 31.36 -25.74
N VAL A 61 -14.64 32.12 -26.18
CA VAL A 61 -14.64 32.91 -27.41
C VAL A 61 -14.68 34.38 -27.00
N PHE A 62 -13.73 35.16 -27.47
CA PHE A 62 -13.80 36.62 -27.52
C PHE A 62 -13.93 37.04 -28.99
N ALA A 63 -14.78 38.03 -29.27
CA ALA A 63 -15.08 38.49 -30.62
C ALA A 63 -15.38 40.00 -30.64
N ASP A 64 -14.51 40.79 -31.28
CA ASP A 64 -14.66 42.25 -31.46
C ASP A 64 -15.20 42.63 -32.85
N ILE A 65 -15.99 43.70 -32.92
CA ILE A 65 -16.66 44.22 -34.12
C ILE A 65 -15.90 45.44 -34.66
N SER A 66 -14.79 45.15 -35.32
CA SER A 66 -13.92 46.15 -35.92
C SER A 66 -14.61 47.04 -36.96
N GLY A 67 -14.23 48.32 -36.95
CA GLY A 67 -14.74 49.36 -37.87
C GLY A 67 -15.73 50.34 -37.22
N LEU A 68 -16.36 49.97 -36.09
CA LEU A 68 -17.28 50.86 -35.36
C LEU A 68 -16.62 52.19 -34.94
N THR A 69 -15.38 52.15 -34.44
CA THR A 69 -14.61 53.35 -34.09
C THR A 69 -14.44 54.31 -35.28
N ALA A 70 -14.10 53.81 -36.47
CA ALA A 70 -13.94 54.61 -37.69
C ALA A 70 -15.27 55.11 -38.29
N LEU A 71 -16.39 54.52 -37.89
CA LEU A 71 -17.75 55.02 -38.15
C LEU A 71 -18.14 56.11 -37.15
N SER A 72 -17.73 56.01 -35.88
CA SER A 72 -18.01 57.03 -34.85
C SER A 72 -17.29 58.37 -35.04
N GLU A 73 -16.27 58.44 -35.88
CA GLU A 73 -15.69 59.71 -36.37
C GLU A 73 -16.56 60.40 -37.44
N LYS A 74 -17.56 59.71 -38.01
CA LYS A 74 -18.28 60.10 -39.24
C LYS A 74 -19.82 60.03 -39.14
N LYS A 75 -20.35 59.47 -38.05
CA LYS A 75 -21.78 59.28 -37.77
C LYS A 75 -22.12 59.77 -36.36
N ASP A 76 -23.40 60.03 -36.12
CA ASP A 76 -23.89 60.35 -34.79
C ASP A 76 -23.75 59.14 -33.82
N PRO A 77 -23.37 59.35 -32.54
CA PRO A 77 -23.28 58.27 -31.56
C PRO A 77 -24.57 57.45 -31.38
N GLU A 78 -25.75 58.01 -31.62
CA GLU A 78 -26.99 57.23 -31.58
C GLU A 78 -27.12 56.26 -32.76
N GLU A 79 -26.65 56.62 -33.95
CA GLU A 79 -26.58 55.71 -35.11
C GLU A 79 -25.58 54.58 -34.88
N VAL A 80 -24.40 54.89 -34.32
CA VAL A 80 -23.36 53.89 -34.03
C VAL A 80 -23.84 52.90 -32.97
N ARG A 81 -24.47 53.40 -31.88
CA ARG A 81 -25.07 52.55 -30.85
C ARG A 81 -26.20 51.67 -31.42
N ALA A 82 -27.04 52.21 -32.32
CA ALA A 82 -28.09 51.43 -32.97
C ALA A 82 -27.50 50.31 -33.84
N LEU A 83 -26.45 50.59 -34.62
CA LEU A 83 -25.74 49.59 -35.43
C LEU A 83 -25.07 48.51 -34.58
N MET A 84 -24.40 48.89 -33.48
CA MET A 84 -23.79 47.96 -32.52
C MET A 84 -24.83 47.04 -31.88
N ASN A 85 -25.98 47.59 -31.46
CA ASN A 85 -27.10 46.79 -30.96
C ASN A 85 -27.61 45.80 -32.02
N THR A 86 -27.80 46.22 -33.28
CA THR A 86 -28.19 45.33 -34.39
C THR A 86 -27.19 44.18 -34.59
N CYS A 87 -25.89 44.44 -34.44
CA CYS A 87 -24.87 43.40 -34.50
C CYS A 87 -25.00 42.41 -33.33
N PHE A 88 -25.16 42.89 -32.09
CA PHE A 88 -25.37 42.03 -30.92
C PHE A 88 -26.67 41.22 -30.98
N GLU A 89 -27.78 41.82 -31.42
CA GLU A 89 -29.07 41.14 -31.65
C GLU A 89 -28.95 40.03 -32.72
N SER A 90 -27.99 40.16 -33.64
CA SER A 90 -27.70 39.15 -34.67
C SER A 90 -26.69 38.08 -34.22
N LEU A 91 -25.69 38.44 -33.42
CA LEU A 91 -24.60 37.56 -32.95
C LEU A 91 -24.99 36.69 -31.74
N VAL A 92 -25.77 37.23 -30.79
CA VAL A 92 -26.19 36.50 -29.58
C VAL A 92 -27.00 35.23 -29.90
N PRO A 93 -27.94 35.23 -30.87
CA PRO A 93 -28.59 34.01 -31.34
C PRO A 93 -27.62 32.95 -31.88
N VAL A 94 -26.49 33.34 -32.49
CA VAL A 94 -25.48 32.37 -32.99
C VAL A 94 -24.80 31.65 -31.83
N VAL A 95 -24.43 32.37 -30.76
CA VAL A 95 -23.86 31.75 -29.54
C VAL A 95 -24.87 30.77 -28.92
N GLN A 96 -26.12 31.22 -28.76
CA GLN A 96 -27.19 30.42 -28.14
C GLN A 96 -27.58 29.19 -28.98
N LYS A 97 -27.54 29.29 -30.32
CA LYS A 97 -27.79 28.19 -31.27
C LYS A 97 -26.83 27.01 -31.08
N TYR A 98 -25.60 27.28 -30.65
CA TYR A 98 -24.59 26.25 -30.34
C TYR A 98 -24.53 25.92 -28.83
N GLU A 99 -25.55 26.32 -28.07
CA GLU A 99 -25.72 26.19 -26.61
C GLU A 99 -24.61 26.87 -25.78
N GLY A 100 -23.92 27.85 -26.36
CA GLY A 100 -23.01 28.73 -25.65
C GLY A 100 -23.75 29.73 -24.77
N THR A 101 -23.08 30.18 -23.70
CA THR A 101 -23.58 31.21 -22.77
C THR A 101 -22.80 32.51 -22.97
N ILE A 102 -23.50 33.64 -23.15
CA ILE A 102 -22.88 34.98 -23.09
C ILE A 102 -22.51 35.27 -21.63
N ASP A 103 -21.24 35.60 -21.40
CA ASP A 103 -20.72 35.92 -20.06
C ASP A 103 -20.85 37.42 -19.77
N LYS A 104 -20.41 38.26 -20.72
CA LYS A 104 -20.58 39.72 -20.72
C LYS A 104 -20.30 40.32 -22.11
N PHE A 105 -20.68 41.58 -22.26
CA PHE A 105 -20.25 42.47 -23.34
C PHE A 105 -19.19 43.43 -22.79
N ILE A 106 -18.18 43.77 -23.58
CA ILE A 106 -17.05 44.62 -23.19
C ILE A 106 -16.87 45.72 -24.27
N GLY A 107 -17.78 46.68 -24.26
CA GLY A 107 -17.88 47.65 -25.37
C GLY A 107 -18.51 47.00 -26.59
N ASP A 108 -17.75 46.93 -27.68
CA ASP A 108 -18.04 46.25 -28.94
C ASP A 108 -17.76 44.73 -28.88
N GLU A 109 -16.94 44.27 -27.91
CA GLU A 109 -16.51 42.87 -27.76
C GLU A 109 -17.58 41.99 -27.08
N ILE A 110 -17.76 40.76 -27.56
CA ILE A 110 -18.57 39.70 -26.92
C ILE A 110 -17.66 38.65 -26.28
N MET A 111 -17.85 38.40 -24.97
CA MET A 111 -17.27 37.24 -24.27
C MET A 111 -18.31 36.11 -24.15
N ALA A 112 -18.05 34.97 -24.78
CA ALA A 112 -18.93 33.79 -24.79
C ALA A 112 -18.22 32.51 -24.31
N LEU A 113 -18.99 31.63 -23.68
CA LEU A 113 -18.52 30.41 -23.01
C LEU A 113 -19.23 29.16 -23.53
N PHE A 114 -18.44 28.15 -23.85
CA PHE A 114 -18.89 26.80 -24.18
C PHE A 114 -18.26 25.86 -23.16
N GLY A 115 -19.08 25.18 -22.35
CA GLY A 115 -18.65 24.36 -21.21
C GLY A 115 -18.97 24.91 -19.82
N ALA A 116 -19.56 26.11 -19.75
CA ALA A 116 -20.08 26.69 -18.52
C ALA A 116 -21.39 27.45 -18.77
N PRO A 117 -22.45 27.25 -17.96
CA PRO A 117 -22.52 26.35 -16.80
C PRO A 117 -22.70 24.86 -17.16
N ILE A 118 -23.19 24.54 -18.37
CA ILE A 118 -23.40 23.16 -18.85
C ILE A 118 -22.19 22.75 -19.69
N GLY A 119 -21.74 21.50 -19.53
CA GLY A 119 -20.60 20.92 -20.25
C GLY A 119 -21.04 19.96 -21.37
N HIS A 120 -20.34 20.04 -22.50
CA HIS A 120 -20.46 19.13 -23.64
C HIS A 120 -19.06 18.77 -24.17
N GLU A 121 -18.86 17.54 -24.61
CA GLU A 121 -17.55 17.15 -25.16
C GLU A 121 -17.20 17.88 -26.47
N ASP A 122 -18.22 18.30 -27.22
CA ASP A 122 -18.09 19.09 -28.45
C ASP A 122 -18.06 20.61 -28.21
N ASP A 123 -17.91 21.11 -26.97
CA ASP A 123 -17.80 22.55 -26.67
C ASP A 123 -16.69 23.30 -27.46
N PRO A 124 -15.47 22.74 -27.66
CA PRO A 124 -14.48 23.35 -28.55
C PRO A 124 -14.99 23.50 -29.99
N GLU A 125 -15.69 22.50 -30.52
CA GLU A 125 -16.25 22.53 -31.86
C GLU A 125 -17.46 23.47 -31.96
N ARG A 126 -18.34 23.51 -30.96
CA ARG A 126 -19.45 24.45 -30.87
C ARG A 126 -18.97 25.89 -30.92
N ALA A 127 -17.90 26.21 -30.19
CA ALA A 127 -17.24 27.52 -30.24
C ALA A 127 -16.74 27.86 -31.66
N LEU A 128 -16.02 26.94 -32.32
CA LEU A 128 -15.51 27.16 -33.68
C LEU A 128 -16.61 27.23 -34.74
N ARG A 129 -17.72 26.47 -34.58
CA ARG A 129 -18.90 26.57 -35.46
C ARG A 129 -19.66 27.88 -35.26
N ALA A 130 -19.81 28.34 -34.02
CA ALA A 130 -20.39 29.64 -33.71
C ALA A 130 -19.57 30.76 -34.35
N ALA A 131 -18.24 30.78 -34.16
CA ALA A 131 -17.36 31.77 -34.77
C ALA A 131 -17.46 31.79 -36.31
N LEU A 132 -17.40 30.63 -36.97
CA LEU A 132 -17.59 30.52 -38.44
C LEU A 132 -19.01 30.88 -38.93
N GLU A 133 -19.98 31.05 -38.04
CA GLU A 133 -21.30 31.58 -38.37
C GLU A 133 -21.41 33.08 -38.06
N MET A 134 -20.76 33.57 -36.99
CA MET A 134 -20.63 35.01 -36.69
C MET A 134 -20.05 35.79 -37.89
N MET A 135 -18.99 35.27 -38.53
CA MET A 135 -18.41 35.89 -39.75
C MET A 135 -19.46 36.12 -40.84
N LYS A 136 -20.38 35.16 -41.01
CA LYS A 136 -21.41 35.19 -42.06
C LYS A 136 -22.53 36.16 -41.71
N VAL A 137 -22.91 36.19 -40.43
CA VAL A 137 -23.93 37.10 -39.91
C VAL A 137 -23.49 38.55 -40.01
N ILE A 138 -22.23 38.89 -39.71
CA ILE A 138 -21.69 40.25 -39.96
C ILE A 138 -21.68 40.58 -41.47
N ALA A 139 -21.32 39.62 -42.33
CA ALA A 139 -21.45 39.77 -43.78
C ALA A 139 -22.91 39.85 -44.29
N GLU A 140 -23.92 39.55 -43.46
CA GLU A 140 -25.35 39.76 -43.74
C GLU A 140 -25.82 41.14 -43.24
N VAL A 141 -25.44 41.53 -42.02
CA VAL A 141 -25.66 42.89 -41.48
C VAL A 141 -25.07 43.95 -42.43
N ASN A 142 -23.84 43.77 -42.90
CA ASN A 142 -23.20 44.67 -43.86
C ASN A 142 -24.01 44.84 -45.16
N ARG A 143 -24.54 43.75 -45.71
CA ARG A 143 -25.37 43.79 -46.93
C ARG A 143 -26.74 44.43 -46.70
N ALA A 144 -27.28 44.34 -45.48
CA ALA A 144 -28.56 44.96 -45.11
C ALA A 144 -28.43 46.46 -44.80
N HIS A 145 -27.32 46.89 -44.19
CA HIS A 145 -27.13 48.26 -43.70
C HIS A 145 -26.16 49.12 -44.52
N GLY A 146 -25.49 48.56 -45.53
CA GLY A 146 -24.55 49.28 -46.38
C GLY A 146 -23.25 49.64 -45.66
N THR A 147 -22.76 48.75 -44.80
CA THR A 147 -21.57 48.94 -43.97
C THR A 147 -20.45 47.97 -44.34
N GLU A 148 -19.23 48.29 -43.89
CA GLU A 148 -18.02 47.48 -44.05
C GLU A 148 -17.45 47.18 -42.66
N LEU A 149 -18.28 46.60 -41.77
CA LEU A 149 -17.84 46.09 -40.47
C LEU A 149 -17.11 44.77 -40.65
N GLU A 150 -16.07 44.53 -39.87
CA GLU A 150 -15.41 43.24 -39.80
C GLU A 150 -15.50 42.71 -38.36
N ILE A 151 -15.22 41.42 -38.18
CA ILE A 151 -15.16 40.80 -36.85
C ILE A 151 -13.88 39.99 -36.76
N HIS A 152 -13.20 40.03 -35.62
CA HIS A 152 -12.01 39.23 -35.36
C HIS A 152 -12.17 38.47 -34.03
N ILE A 153 -11.69 37.23 -33.98
CA ILE A 153 -12.16 36.25 -32.98
C ILE A 153 -11.00 35.42 -32.40
N GLY A 154 -10.81 35.50 -31.08
CA GLY A 154 -9.84 34.74 -30.31
C GLY A 154 -10.49 33.59 -29.54
N ILE A 155 -10.02 32.36 -29.75
CA ILE A 155 -10.65 31.16 -29.18
C ILE A 155 -9.62 30.25 -28.52
N ASN A 156 -9.82 29.93 -27.24
CA ASN A 156 -8.97 28.98 -26.53
C ASN A 156 -9.75 28.13 -25.51
N SER A 157 -9.36 26.86 -25.38
CA SER A 157 -9.93 25.88 -24.45
C SER A 157 -8.92 25.56 -23.35
N GLY A 158 -9.37 25.51 -22.10
CA GLY A 158 -8.51 25.10 -21.00
C GLY A 158 -9.20 25.08 -19.64
N ALA A 159 -8.42 24.78 -18.60
CA ALA A 159 -8.92 24.70 -17.24
C ALA A 159 -9.20 26.09 -16.67
N VAL A 160 -10.45 26.32 -16.26
CA VAL A 160 -10.92 27.52 -15.57
C VAL A 160 -11.62 27.15 -14.27
N ILE A 161 -11.81 28.14 -13.40
CA ILE A 161 -12.80 28.09 -12.31
C ILE A 161 -14.04 28.82 -12.83
N ALA A 162 -15.19 28.14 -12.84
CA ALA A 162 -16.48 28.68 -13.27
C ALA A 162 -17.39 28.80 -12.04
N GLY A 163 -17.85 30.01 -11.70
CA GLY A 163 -18.41 30.26 -10.37
C GLY A 163 -19.09 31.62 -10.20
N GLN A 164 -19.45 31.96 -8.96
CA GLN A 164 -20.08 33.27 -8.65
C GLN A 164 -19.02 34.34 -8.35
N ILE A 165 -18.68 35.15 -9.36
CA ILE A 165 -17.58 36.12 -9.28
C ILE A 165 -18.14 37.53 -9.06
N GLY A 166 -17.66 38.22 -8.02
CA GLY A 166 -18.02 39.60 -7.73
C GLY A 166 -18.12 39.94 -6.25
N ALA A 167 -18.48 41.19 -5.95
CA ALA A 167 -18.66 41.69 -4.60
C ALA A 167 -19.97 41.15 -3.97
N LYS A 168 -20.10 41.22 -2.62
CA LYS A 168 -21.28 40.68 -1.89
C LYS A 168 -22.64 41.15 -2.42
N ASN A 169 -22.71 42.33 -3.06
CA ASN A 169 -23.96 42.94 -3.56
C ASN A 169 -24.15 42.80 -5.09
N ARG A 170 -23.18 42.24 -5.81
CA ARG A 170 -23.25 41.95 -7.25
C ARG A 170 -22.29 40.79 -7.57
N ARG A 171 -22.86 39.61 -7.76
CA ARG A 171 -22.16 38.39 -8.17
C ARG A 171 -22.75 37.93 -9.49
N ASP A 172 -21.94 37.97 -10.53
CA ASP A 172 -22.31 37.49 -11.85
C ASP A 172 -21.63 36.12 -12.06
N TYR A 173 -22.29 35.15 -12.71
CA TYR A 173 -21.71 33.82 -12.94
C TYR A 173 -20.72 33.92 -14.10
N SER A 174 -19.44 33.65 -13.85
CA SER A 174 -18.34 33.92 -14.79
C SER A 174 -17.17 32.95 -14.60
N VAL A 175 -16.23 32.96 -15.54
CA VAL A 175 -15.00 32.13 -15.50
C VAL A 175 -13.74 32.95 -15.24
N ILE A 176 -12.75 32.33 -14.58
CA ILE A 176 -11.37 32.84 -14.45
C ILE A 176 -10.34 31.74 -14.67
N GLY A 177 -9.22 32.10 -15.31
CA GLY A 177 -8.08 31.22 -15.53
C GLY A 177 -7.16 31.71 -16.66
N ASP A 178 -5.97 31.14 -16.75
CA ASP A 178 -4.99 31.45 -17.83
C ASP A 178 -5.57 31.20 -19.23
N ALA A 179 -6.48 30.21 -19.36
CA ALA A 179 -7.18 29.93 -20.60
C ALA A 179 -8.06 31.08 -21.11
N VAL A 180 -8.65 31.87 -20.19
CA VAL A 180 -9.45 33.07 -20.51
C VAL A 180 -8.52 34.17 -21.01
N ASN A 181 -7.43 34.43 -20.27
CA ASN A 181 -6.42 35.42 -20.63
C ASN A 181 -5.75 35.11 -21.98
N LEU A 182 -5.63 33.83 -22.35
CA LEU A 182 -5.11 33.43 -23.64
C LEU A 182 -6.13 33.61 -24.77
N ALA A 183 -7.42 33.37 -24.54
CA ALA A 183 -8.45 33.60 -25.56
C ALA A 183 -8.51 35.10 -25.97
N ALA A 184 -8.52 36.02 -25.00
CA ALA A 184 -8.49 37.47 -25.27
C ALA A 184 -7.20 37.87 -26.03
N ARG A 185 -6.03 37.39 -25.59
CA ARG A 185 -4.75 37.66 -26.28
C ARG A 185 -4.63 37.09 -27.70
N LEU A 186 -5.57 36.24 -28.12
CA LEU A 186 -5.67 35.74 -29.50
C LEU A 186 -6.64 36.58 -30.34
N GLU A 187 -7.58 37.29 -29.70
CA GLU A 187 -8.42 38.32 -30.30
C GLU A 187 -7.55 39.58 -30.55
N ASP A 188 -6.91 40.15 -29.51
CA ASP A 188 -5.84 41.20 -29.51
C ASP A 188 -4.82 41.07 -30.67
N ALA A 189 -4.52 39.83 -31.07
CA ALA A 189 -3.46 39.46 -32.01
C ALA A 189 -3.96 38.97 -33.37
N SER A 190 -5.28 38.95 -33.58
CA SER A 190 -5.93 38.55 -34.84
C SER A 190 -6.22 39.76 -35.72
N SER A 191 -6.18 39.55 -37.02
CA SER A 191 -6.51 40.57 -38.03
C SER A 191 -8.02 40.70 -38.18
N SER A 192 -8.51 41.84 -38.67
CA SER A 192 -9.91 41.95 -39.12
C SER A 192 -10.27 40.81 -40.09
N GLY A 193 -11.39 40.12 -39.83
CA GLY A 193 -11.81 38.97 -40.62
C GLY A 193 -11.15 37.63 -40.25
N GLU A 194 -10.30 37.58 -39.22
CA GLU A 194 -9.54 36.40 -38.80
C GLU A 194 -10.15 35.72 -37.55
N ILE A 195 -10.02 34.39 -37.50
CA ILE A 195 -10.31 33.59 -36.30
C ILE A 195 -9.02 32.90 -35.87
N LEU A 196 -8.43 33.31 -34.75
CA LEU A 196 -7.22 32.70 -34.18
C LEU A 196 -7.57 31.73 -33.06
N VAL A 197 -7.01 30.52 -33.16
CA VAL A 197 -7.33 29.39 -32.30
C VAL A 197 -6.09 28.93 -31.56
N GLY A 198 -6.18 28.96 -30.23
CA GLY A 198 -5.12 28.56 -29.32
C GLY A 198 -4.92 27.05 -29.28
N PRO A 199 -3.76 26.58 -28.77
CA PRO A 199 -3.33 25.19 -28.90
C PRO A 199 -4.30 24.22 -28.17
N GLY A 200 -4.87 24.66 -27.04
CA GLY A 200 -5.82 23.86 -26.26
C GLY A 200 -7.17 23.62 -26.96
N THR A 201 -7.58 24.48 -27.89
CA THR A 201 -8.72 24.27 -28.79
C THR A 201 -8.29 23.49 -30.02
N TYR A 202 -7.23 23.92 -30.70
CA TYR A 202 -6.75 23.31 -31.94
C TYR A 202 -6.53 21.80 -31.80
N GLN A 203 -5.84 21.36 -30.73
CA GLN A 203 -5.61 19.93 -30.44
C GLN A 203 -6.90 19.10 -30.30
N ARG A 204 -8.03 19.74 -29.97
CA ARG A 204 -9.36 19.10 -29.83
C ARG A 204 -10.25 19.24 -31.07
N THR A 205 -9.78 19.94 -32.10
CA THR A 205 -10.62 20.30 -33.26
C THR A 205 -9.93 20.14 -34.62
N ALA A 206 -8.63 19.83 -34.68
CA ALA A 206 -7.88 19.67 -35.93
C ALA A 206 -8.47 18.61 -36.89
N HIS A 207 -9.09 17.56 -36.34
CA HIS A 207 -9.85 16.54 -37.11
C HIS A 207 -11.21 17.03 -37.62
N LEU A 208 -11.73 18.12 -37.06
CA LEU A 208 -13.09 18.63 -37.25
C LEU A 208 -13.16 19.94 -38.05
N PHE A 209 -12.03 20.62 -38.25
CA PHE A 209 -11.93 21.84 -39.05
C PHE A 209 -10.62 21.90 -39.84
N ASP A 210 -10.60 22.62 -40.96
CA ASP A 210 -9.37 22.99 -41.67
C ASP A 210 -8.78 24.24 -41.04
N PHE A 211 -7.46 24.22 -40.83
CA PHE A 211 -6.68 25.31 -40.23
C PHE A 211 -5.48 25.66 -41.12
N GLU A 212 -5.07 26.92 -41.09
CA GLU A 212 -3.80 27.39 -41.62
C GLU A 212 -2.82 27.61 -40.45
N PRO A 213 -1.62 27.00 -40.46
CA PRO A 213 -0.63 27.20 -39.42
C PRO A 213 0.05 28.56 -39.59
N ILE A 214 0.12 29.36 -38.52
CA ILE A 214 0.83 30.65 -38.51
C ILE A 214 2.07 30.60 -37.61
N PRO A 215 3.07 31.47 -37.80
CA PRO A 215 4.26 31.50 -36.94
C PRO A 215 3.90 31.73 -35.45
N PRO A 216 4.56 31.07 -34.49
CA PRO A 216 4.25 31.22 -33.07
C PRO A 216 4.33 32.68 -32.58
N LEU A 217 3.32 33.11 -31.83
CA LEU A 217 3.14 34.50 -31.41
C LEU A 217 3.71 34.76 -30.01
N THR A 218 4.52 35.81 -29.87
CA THR A 218 5.07 36.26 -28.58
C THR A 218 4.05 37.12 -27.85
N LEU A 219 3.11 36.48 -27.14
CA LEU A 219 2.02 37.16 -26.44
C LEU A 219 2.49 37.77 -25.10
N LYS A 220 2.01 38.99 -24.80
CA LYS A 220 2.37 39.79 -23.60
C LYS A 220 2.20 38.99 -22.31
N GLY A 221 3.30 38.71 -21.62
CA GLY A 221 3.29 37.92 -20.38
C GLY A 221 3.19 36.40 -20.57
N LYS A 222 3.76 35.88 -21.66
CA LYS A 222 4.24 34.50 -21.79
C LYS A 222 5.75 34.55 -22.10
N GLU A 223 6.54 33.68 -21.47
CA GLU A 223 8.01 33.65 -21.68
C GLU A 223 8.41 32.88 -22.94
N ALA A 224 7.59 31.91 -23.36
CA ALA A 224 7.73 31.18 -24.60
C ALA A 224 6.69 31.66 -25.64
N PRO A 225 7.02 31.69 -26.95
CA PRO A 225 6.05 31.91 -28.02
C PRO A 225 4.93 30.87 -27.98
N VAL A 226 3.70 31.30 -28.25
CA VAL A 226 2.52 30.42 -28.28
C VAL A 226 2.26 29.96 -29.70
N GLU A 227 2.05 28.66 -29.89
CA GLU A 227 1.60 28.08 -31.15
C GLU A 227 0.13 28.45 -31.41
N VAL A 228 -0.18 29.00 -32.58
CA VAL A 228 -1.52 29.52 -32.93
C VAL A 228 -1.89 29.06 -34.34
N HIS A 229 -3.18 28.80 -34.55
CA HIS A 229 -3.72 28.33 -35.84
C HIS A 229 -4.88 29.22 -36.29
N ARG A 230 -4.90 29.62 -37.55
CA ARG A 230 -6.03 30.33 -38.17
C ARG A 230 -7.09 29.32 -38.58
N LEU A 231 -8.33 29.51 -38.16
CA LEU A 231 -9.45 28.65 -38.55
C LEU A 231 -10.00 29.03 -39.94
N ILE A 232 -10.19 28.05 -40.83
CA ILE A 232 -10.66 28.25 -42.20
C ILE A 232 -12.12 27.78 -42.40
N ARG A 233 -12.46 26.53 -42.05
CA ARG A 233 -13.82 25.95 -42.25
C ARG A 233 -14.03 24.62 -41.51
N ALA A 234 -15.27 24.16 -41.38
CA ALA A 234 -15.65 22.92 -40.67
C ALA A 234 -15.78 21.64 -41.56
N LYS A 235 -15.58 20.47 -40.94
CA LYS A 235 -15.81 19.07 -41.41
C LYS A 235 -17.15 18.53 -40.80
N ALA A 236 -17.59 17.23 -40.85
CA ALA A 236 -19.06 16.89 -40.74
C ALA A 236 -19.65 15.54 -40.08
N THR A 237 -20.49 15.62 -38.99
CA THR A 237 -21.59 14.70 -38.39
C THR A 237 -21.41 13.69 -37.17
N ALA A 238 -21.88 12.42 -37.15
CA ALA A 238 -21.68 11.25 -36.17
C ALA A 238 -21.73 11.28 -34.62
N LYS A 239 -22.66 10.55 -33.96
CA LYS A 239 -22.81 10.44 -32.47
C LYS A 239 -22.37 9.10 -31.79
N SER A 240 -22.31 9.06 -30.43
CA SER A 240 -21.57 8.09 -29.56
C SER A 240 -21.99 8.04 -28.04
N ALA A 241 -21.51 7.01 -27.25
CA ALA A 241 -22.29 5.97 -26.49
C ALA A 241 -21.82 4.44 -26.32
N ARG A 242 -21.60 3.49 -25.36
CA ARG A 242 -21.47 1.94 -25.64
C ARG A 242 -21.54 1.21 -24.29
N GLY A 243 -21.63 -0.13 -24.16
CA GLY A 243 -22.34 -1.10 -25.02
C GLY A 243 -23.78 -1.33 -24.53
N ILE A 244 -24.66 -1.90 -25.37
CA ILE A 244 -26.13 -1.82 -25.16
C ILE A 244 -26.76 -3.09 -24.54
N ALA A 245 -27.62 -2.85 -23.55
CA ALA A 245 -28.57 -3.82 -23.01
C ALA A 245 -29.43 -4.49 -24.11
N GLY A 246 -29.31 -5.83 -24.23
CA GLY A 246 -30.08 -6.65 -25.15
C GLY A 246 -29.24 -7.63 -25.99
N LEU A 247 -27.93 -7.41 -26.09
CA LEU A 247 -27.01 -8.24 -26.89
C LEU A 247 -25.86 -8.80 -26.04
N PRO A 248 -25.68 -10.13 -25.95
CA PRO A 248 -24.48 -10.74 -25.37
C PRO A 248 -23.35 -10.74 -26.41
N THR A 249 -22.19 -10.20 -26.06
CA THR A 249 -20.99 -10.25 -26.89
C THR A 249 -20.08 -11.42 -26.55
N GLN A 250 -19.51 -12.01 -27.60
CA GLN A 250 -18.41 -12.98 -27.53
C GLN A 250 -17.08 -12.21 -27.48
N LEU A 251 -16.07 -12.77 -26.82
CA LEU A 251 -14.73 -12.20 -26.88
C LEU A 251 -14.19 -12.24 -28.33
N VAL A 252 -13.52 -11.17 -28.78
CA VAL A 252 -13.04 -11.02 -30.16
C VAL A 252 -11.58 -10.65 -30.19
N GLY A 253 -10.80 -11.32 -31.04
CA GLY A 253 -9.42 -10.92 -31.33
C GLY A 253 -8.45 -11.20 -30.19
N ARG A 254 -8.85 -12.10 -29.29
CA ARG A 254 -8.13 -12.51 -28.07
C ARG A 254 -7.86 -14.01 -28.04
N GLU A 255 -8.05 -14.68 -29.17
CA GLU A 255 -7.94 -16.13 -29.29
C GLU A 255 -6.51 -16.59 -28.95
N SER A 256 -5.50 -15.82 -29.35
CA SER A 256 -4.09 -16.11 -29.04
C SER A 256 -3.78 -15.99 -27.55
N GLU A 257 -4.37 -14.99 -26.87
CA GLU A 257 -4.18 -14.74 -25.44
C GLU A 257 -4.98 -15.73 -24.60
N LEU A 258 -6.19 -16.11 -25.04
CA LEU A 258 -6.98 -17.21 -24.48
C LEU A 258 -6.23 -18.53 -24.56
N ASP A 259 -5.67 -18.86 -25.73
CA ASP A 259 -4.98 -20.15 -25.94
C ASP A 259 -3.67 -20.24 -25.14
N ARG A 260 -3.05 -19.12 -24.80
CA ARG A 260 -1.92 -19.06 -23.84
C ARG A 260 -2.37 -19.39 -22.41
N ILE A 261 -3.48 -18.84 -21.94
CA ILE A 261 -4.07 -19.19 -20.63
C ILE A 261 -4.54 -20.66 -20.63
N ARG A 262 -5.18 -21.13 -21.71
CA ARG A 262 -5.57 -22.55 -21.88
C ARG A 262 -4.37 -23.50 -21.92
N SER A 263 -3.23 -23.06 -22.47
CA SER A 263 -1.97 -23.82 -22.45
C SER A 263 -1.37 -23.90 -21.03
N ALA A 264 -1.52 -22.85 -20.22
CA ALA A 264 -1.21 -22.90 -18.79
C ALA A 264 -2.13 -23.88 -18.04
N PHE A 265 -3.45 -23.84 -18.29
CA PHE A 265 -4.40 -24.83 -17.75
C PHE A 265 -4.08 -26.27 -18.17
N LYS A 266 -3.67 -26.52 -19.42
CA LYS A 266 -3.25 -27.85 -19.87
C LYS A 266 -1.99 -28.31 -19.14
N SER A 267 -1.00 -27.42 -18.99
CA SER A 267 0.23 -27.71 -18.24
C SER A 267 -0.07 -28.00 -16.76
N LEU A 268 -1.05 -27.30 -16.17
CA LEU A 268 -1.54 -27.50 -14.81
C LEU A 268 -2.19 -28.89 -14.62
N GLN A 269 -2.97 -29.37 -15.60
CA GLN A 269 -3.51 -30.75 -15.62
C GLN A 269 -2.40 -31.81 -15.74
N GLU A 270 -1.32 -31.49 -16.46
CA GLU A 270 -0.11 -32.33 -16.56
C GLU A 270 0.80 -32.23 -15.32
N GLY A 271 0.35 -31.59 -14.23
CA GLY A 271 1.07 -31.50 -12.96
C GLY A 271 2.06 -30.32 -12.86
N ARG A 272 2.17 -29.47 -13.89
CA ARG A 272 3.20 -28.42 -14.01
C ARG A 272 2.62 -27.04 -13.70
N GLY A 273 3.08 -26.43 -12.60
CA GLY A 273 2.69 -25.07 -12.22
C GLY A 273 3.30 -23.99 -13.11
N SER A 274 2.69 -22.80 -13.10
CA SER A 274 3.15 -21.64 -13.88
C SER A 274 2.59 -20.31 -13.37
N VAL A 275 3.06 -19.19 -13.93
CA VAL A 275 2.56 -17.83 -13.67
C VAL A 275 2.09 -17.21 -14.98
N CYS A 276 0.89 -16.63 -15.00
CA CYS A 276 0.37 -15.85 -16.12
C CYS A 276 0.19 -14.39 -15.70
N ALA A 277 0.98 -13.48 -16.27
CA ALA A 277 0.85 -12.04 -16.06
C ALA A 277 0.01 -11.42 -17.18
N VAL A 278 -1.23 -11.04 -16.88
CA VAL A 278 -2.16 -10.37 -17.80
C VAL A 278 -2.06 -8.86 -17.58
N LEU A 279 -1.36 -8.19 -18.51
CA LEU A 279 -1.04 -6.76 -18.46
C LEU A 279 -1.78 -5.99 -19.56
N GLY A 280 -1.70 -4.66 -19.53
CA GLY A 280 -2.35 -3.76 -20.49
C GLY A 280 -3.09 -2.61 -19.81
N GLU A 281 -3.68 -1.72 -20.59
CA GLU A 281 -4.28 -0.48 -20.09
C GLU A 281 -5.63 -0.65 -19.36
N ALA A 282 -6.19 0.46 -18.87
CA ALA A 282 -7.54 0.50 -18.33
C ALA A 282 -8.56 0.22 -19.45
N GLY A 283 -9.51 -0.70 -19.18
CA GLY A 283 -10.56 -1.03 -20.15
C GLY A 283 -10.16 -2.00 -21.27
N VAL A 284 -8.88 -2.40 -21.38
CA VAL A 284 -8.38 -3.23 -22.51
C VAL A 284 -8.91 -4.69 -22.57
N GLY A 285 -9.76 -5.07 -21.60
CA GLY A 285 -10.43 -6.38 -21.54
C GLY A 285 -9.85 -7.40 -20.55
N LYS A 286 -8.80 -7.06 -19.79
CA LYS A 286 -8.05 -8.01 -18.91
C LYS A 286 -8.91 -8.95 -18.06
N SER A 287 -9.79 -8.41 -17.23
CA SER A 287 -10.64 -9.24 -16.34
C SER A 287 -11.66 -10.08 -17.13
N ARG A 288 -12.12 -9.61 -18.30
CA ARG A 288 -13.02 -10.40 -19.17
C ARG A 288 -12.28 -11.55 -19.85
N LEU A 289 -11.01 -11.38 -20.24
CA LEU A 289 -10.18 -12.47 -20.76
C LEU A 289 -10.07 -13.62 -19.74
N VAL A 290 -9.80 -13.29 -18.48
CA VAL A 290 -9.66 -14.27 -17.41
C VAL A 290 -11.01 -14.92 -17.07
N ALA A 291 -12.12 -14.17 -17.10
CA ALA A 291 -13.47 -14.73 -16.96
C ALA A 291 -13.83 -15.69 -18.12
N GLU A 292 -13.57 -15.33 -19.37
CA GLU A 292 -13.80 -16.18 -20.54
C GLU A 292 -12.98 -17.48 -20.48
N ALA A 293 -11.78 -17.43 -19.90
CA ALA A 293 -10.95 -18.59 -19.63
C ALA A 293 -11.50 -19.45 -18.46
N ARG A 294 -12.06 -18.81 -17.43
CA ARG A 294 -12.59 -19.43 -16.20
C ARG A 294 -13.79 -20.35 -16.45
N ASP A 295 -14.70 -19.97 -17.34
CA ASP A 295 -15.97 -20.66 -17.55
C ASP A 295 -15.81 -22.10 -18.09
N GLY A 296 -14.72 -22.41 -18.80
CA GLY A 296 -14.37 -23.78 -19.22
C GLY A 296 -13.47 -24.57 -18.25
N ALA A 297 -13.08 -23.93 -17.14
CA ALA A 297 -11.98 -24.36 -16.28
C ALA A 297 -12.41 -24.71 -14.84
N ARG A 298 -13.45 -24.06 -14.29
CA ARG A 298 -13.90 -24.24 -12.89
C ARG A 298 -14.35 -25.66 -12.50
N GLU A 299 -14.71 -26.51 -13.46
CA GLU A 299 -15.04 -27.93 -13.19
C GLU A 299 -13.79 -28.83 -12.97
N LYS A 300 -12.59 -28.33 -13.28
CA LYS A 300 -11.35 -29.12 -13.42
C LYS A 300 -10.24 -28.69 -12.47
N PHE A 301 -10.42 -27.56 -11.77
CA PHE A 301 -9.44 -26.92 -10.92
C PHE A 301 -10.11 -26.31 -9.70
N ASP A 302 -9.41 -26.31 -8.57
CA ASP A 302 -9.78 -25.42 -7.48
C ASP A 302 -9.42 -23.98 -7.90
N TRP A 303 -10.31 -23.02 -7.67
CA TRP A 303 -10.17 -21.63 -8.13
C TRP A 303 -10.43 -20.68 -6.97
N ALA A 304 -9.53 -19.72 -6.76
CA ALA A 304 -9.74 -18.61 -5.84
C ALA A 304 -9.28 -17.28 -6.43
N GLU A 305 -10.00 -16.20 -6.11
CA GLU A 305 -9.84 -14.89 -6.73
C GLU A 305 -9.92 -13.77 -5.69
N GLY A 306 -8.93 -12.88 -5.68
CA GLY A 306 -8.88 -11.71 -4.79
C GLY A 306 -8.59 -10.43 -5.57
N ARG A 307 -9.06 -9.30 -5.05
CA ARG A 307 -8.96 -7.98 -5.71
C ARG A 307 -8.45 -6.90 -4.77
N ALA A 308 -7.45 -6.15 -5.23
CA ALA A 308 -7.00 -4.93 -4.57
C ALA A 308 -7.83 -3.72 -5.00
N LEU A 309 -8.03 -2.76 -4.11
CA LEU A 309 -8.83 -1.56 -4.33
C LEU A 309 -7.99 -0.32 -4.00
N SER A 310 -8.28 0.80 -4.65
CA SER A 310 -7.50 2.05 -4.53
C SER A 310 -7.49 2.70 -3.13
N TYR A 311 -8.23 2.14 -2.17
CA TYR A 311 -8.24 2.54 -0.75
C TYR A 311 -7.82 1.40 0.21
N THR A 312 -7.52 0.19 -0.29
CA THR A 312 -7.03 -0.94 0.52
C THR A 312 -5.50 -1.03 0.54
N VAL A 313 -4.79 -0.07 -0.06
CA VAL A 313 -3.31 -0.05 -0.19
C VAL A 313 -2.59 -0.06 1.17
N GLY A 314 -3.23 0.44 2.23
CA GLY A 314 -2.73 0.34 3.61
C GLY A 314 -3.27 -0.85 4.42
N MET A 315 -4.20 -1.64 3.88
CA MET A 315 -4.75 -2.80 4.59
C MET A 315 -3.78 -3.99 4.45
N SER A 316 -3.01 -4.22 5.52
CA SER A 316 -2.04 -5.31 5.63
C SER A 316 -2.60 -6.66 5.18
N TYR A 317 -1.89 -7.31 4.26
CA TYR A 317 -2.24 -8.61 3.68
C TYR A 317 -3.61 -8.65 2.96
N TRP A 318 -4.21 -7.52 2.57
CA TRP A 318 -5.57 -7.46 2.00
C TRP A 318 -5.74 -8.36 0.78
N LEU A 319 -4.89 -8.23 -0.24
CA LEU A 319 -5.06 -9.00 -1.48
C LEU A 319 -4.86 -10.51 -1.22
N SER A 320 -3.89 -10.87 -0.37
CA SER A 320 -3.67 -12.25 0.09
C SER A 320 -4.89 -12.82 0.82
N ARG A 321 -5.44 -12.04 1.75
CA ARG A 321 -6.63 -12.41 2.53
C ARG A 321 -7.84 -12.57 1.62
N ALA A 322 -8.02 -11.72 0.62
CA ALA A 322 -9.12 -11.85 -0.34
C ALA A 322 -9.06 -13.18 -1.09
N VAL A 323 -7.89 -13.55 -1.65
CA VAL A 323 -7.66 -14.85 -2.29
C VAL A 323 -7.90 -16.01 -1.31
N LEU A 324 -7.41 -15.91 -0.07
CA LEU A 324 -7.61 -16.95 0.94
C LEU A 324 -9.06 -17.06 1.43
N CYS A 325 -9.84 -15.97 1.44
CA CYS A 325 -11.25 -15.98 1.78
C CYS A 325 -12.07 -16.69 0.70
N ASP A 326 -11.88 -16.39 -0.58
CA ASP A 326 -12.56 -17.09 -1.68
C ASP A 326 -12.18 -18.59 -1.68
N LEU A 327 -10.90 -18.92 -1.48
CA LEU A 327 -10.41 -20.31 -1.36
C LEU A 327 -11.02 -21.11 -0.20
N LEU A 328 -11.42 -20.42 0.88
CA LEU A 328 -12.07 -21.00 2.07
C LEU A 328 -13.60 -20.88 2.03
N GLY A 329 -14.17 -20.24 1.00
CA GLY A 329 -15.59 -19.88 0.94
C GLY A 329 -16.01 -19.01 2.12
N ILE A 330 -15.27 -17.94 2.43
CA ILE A 330 -15.54 -16.99 3.53
C ILE A 330 -16.17 -15.71 2.96
N GLU A 331 -17.35 -15.35 3.45
CA GLU A 331 -18.11 -14.17 3.05
C GLU A 331 -17.52 -12.87 3.64
N SER A 332 -17.69 -11.73 2.96
CA SER A 332 -16.99 -10.46 3.27
C SER A 332 -17.33 -9.82 4.62
N ASP A 333 -18.42 -10.25 5.26
CA ASP A 333 -18.93 -9.80 6.55
C ASP A 333 -19.07 -10.94 7.59
N ALA A 334 -18.51 -12.12 7.31
CA ALA A 334 -18.55 -13.27 8.22
C ALA A 334 -17.94 -12.95 9.61
N GLU A 335 -18.65 -13.32 10.68
CA GLU A 335 -18.16 -13.09 12.06
C GLU A 335 -16.79 -13.73 12.30
N PRO A 336 -15.89 -13.12 13.11
CA PRO A 336 -14.59 -13.70 13.45
C PRO A 336 -14.64 -15.14 13.97
N LYS A 337 -15.71 -15.53 14.67
CA LYS A 337 -15.93 -16.93 15.11
C LYS A 337 -16.20 -17.89 13.95
N ALA A 338 -16.97 -17.46 12.95
CA ALA A 338 -17.24 -18.25 11.74
C ALA A 338 -15.99 -18.34 10.85
N VAL A 339 -15.24 -17.24 10.72
CA VAL A 339 -13.95 -17.18 10.03
C VAL A 339 -12.94 -18.13 10.68
N ALA A 340 -12.79 -18.08 12.01
CA ALA A 340 -11.93 -19.00 12.76
C ALA A 340 -12.35 -20.46 12.59
N ALA A 341 -13.65 -20.77 12.61
CA ALA A 341 -14.16 -22.13 12.42
C ALA A 341 -13.92 -22.67 11.00
N ARG A 342 -14.14 -21.85 9.95
CA ARG A 342 -13.86 -22.21 8.54
C ARG A 342 -12.34 -22.42 8.34
N LEU A 343 -11.50 -21.50 8.81
CA LEU A 343 -10.03 -21.60 8.73
C LEU A 343 -9.49 -22.84 9.47
N ARG A 344 -9.91 -23.04 10.72
CA ARG A 344 -9.51 -24.19 11.55
C ARG A 344 -9.82 -25.51 10.85
N ARG A 345 -11.06 -25.67 10.39
CA ARG A 345 -11.52 -26.90 9.71
C ARG A 345 -10.73 -27.18 8.44
N ALA A 346 -10.39 -26.17 7.65
CA ALA A 346 -9.61 -26.36 6.43
C ALA A 346 -8.18 -26.87 6.72
N ILE A 347 -7.52 -26.33 7.75
CA ILE A 347 -6.17 -26.75 8.13
C ILE A 347 -6.18 -28.12 8.83
N GLU A 348 -7.20 -28.43 9.64
CA GLU A 348 -7.42 -29.78 10.18
C GLU A 348 -7.67 -30.83 9.07
N GLN A 349 -8.24 -30.42 7.92
CA GLN A 349 -8.51 -31.32 6.79
C GLN A 349 -7.31 -31.54 5.86
N GLU A 350 -6.53 -30.49 5.56
CA GLU A 350 -5.40 -30.58 4.62
C GLU A 350 -4.03 -30.80 5.32
N LEU A 351 -3.87 -30.35 6.56
CA LEU A 351 -2.61 -30.36 7.32
C LEU A 351 -2.76 -30.85 8.79
N PRO A 352 -3.43 -31.99 9.07
CA PRO A 352 -3.67 -32.48 10.44
C PRO A 352 -2.40 -32.77 11.26
N LYS A 353 -1.22 -32.90 10.63
CA LYS A 353 0.06 -33.14 11.32
C LYS A 353 0.84 -31.86 11.68
N THR A 354 0.61 -30.76 10.96
CA THR A 354 1.28 -29.47 11.18
C THR A 354 0.28 -28.37 11.56
N PHE A 355 -0.91 -28.75 12.03
CA PHE A 355 -1.95 -27.82 12.47
C PHE A 355 -1.41 -26.77 13.46
N ASP A 356 -0.70 -27.21 14.50
CA ASP A 356 -0.04 -26.35 15.50
C ASP A 356 1.12 -25.50 14.95
N GLU A 357 1.61 -25.78 13.74
CA GLU A 357 2.68 -25.03 13.07
C GLU A 357 2.15 -24.11 11.97
N VAL A 358 0.86 -24.20 11.60
CA VAL A 358 0.27 -23.47 10.45
C VAL A 358 -0.95 -22.62 10.85
N TYR A 359 -1.90 -23.17 11.61
CA TYR A 359 -3.07 -22.40 12.10
C TYR A 359 -2.66 -21.16 12.91
N PRO A 360 -1.63 -21.20 13.79
CA PRO A 360 -1.24 -20.02 14.56
C PRO A 360 -0.69 -18.84 13.77
N TYR A 361 -0.17 -19.06 12.55
CA TYR A 361 0.41 -17.99 11.72
C TYR A 361 -0.48 -17.61 10.53
N LEU A 362 -1.46 -18.44 10.16
CA LEU A 362 -2.53 -18.03 9.25
C LEU A 362 -3.60 -17.18 9.95
N ALA A 363 -3.93 -17.48 11.21
CA ALA A 363 -4.98 -16.76 11.95
C ALA A 363 -4.81 -15.21 11.99
N PRO A 364 -3.59 -14.64 12.17
CA PRO A 364 -3.37 -13.19 12.09
C PRO A 364 -3.79 -12.53 10.77
N LEU A 365 -3.68 -13.24 9.63
CA LEU A 365 -4.10 -12.73 8.31
C LEU A 365 -5.62 -12.48 8.21
N PHE A 366 -6.39 -13.10 9.09
CA PHE A 366 -7.83 -12.94 9.20
C PHE A 366 -8.23 -12.07 10.41
N GLU A 367 -7.26 -11.39 11.03
CA GLU A 367 -7.42 -10.56 12.25
C GLU A 367 -7.93 -11.35 13.47
N LEU A 368 -7.70 -12.67 13.50
CA LEU A 368 -8.20 -13.54 14.56
C LEU A 368 -7.32 -13.47 15.81
N LEU A 369 -7.74 -12.65 16.77
CA LEU A 369 -7.20 -12.60 18.13
C LEU A 369 -7.55 -13.88 18.92
N LEU A 370 -6.82 -14.96 18.68
CA LEU A 370 -6.98 -16.22 19.41
C LEU A 370 -6.10 -16.24 20.67
N GLU A 371 -6.72 -16.57 21.79
CA GLU A 371 -6.04 -16.77 23.08
C GLU A 371 -4.95 -17.85 22.94
N GLY A 372 -3.78 -17.60 23.54
CA GLY A 372 -2.60 -18.47 23.42
C GLY A 372 -1.75 -18.27 22.15
N ILE A 373 -2.30 -17.74 21.03
CA ILE A 373 -1.46 -17.35 19.89
C ILE A 373 -0.56 -16.18 20.27
N GLN A 374 -1.10 -15.17 20.95
CA GLN A 374 -0.33 -14.00 21.38
C GLN A 374 0.95 -14.38 22.15
N GLU A 375 0.95 -15.45 22.95
CA GLU A 375 2.16 -15.93 23.62
C GLU A 375 3.19 -16.59 22.69
N ARG A 376 2.76 -17.27 21.62
CA ARG A 376 3.70 -17.79 20.59
C ARG A 376 4.27 -16.66 19.73
N VAL A 377 3.44 -15.66 19.45
CA VAL A 377 3.69 -14.57 18.49
C VAL A 377 4.50 -13.41 19.07
N ARG A 378 4.26 -13.01 20.31
CA ARG A 378 4.84 -11.81 20.97
C ARG A 378 6.37 -11.81 21.15
N PHE A 379 7.04 -12.94 20.91
CA PHE A 379 8.49 -13.12 21.16
C PHE A 379 9.28 -13.59 19.95
N LEU A 380 8.61 -13.70 18.79
CA LEU A 380 9.30 -13.82 17.52
C LEU A 380 9.98 -12.49 17.18
N SER A 381 11.18 -12.56 16.59
CA SER A 381 11.66 -11.44 15.78
C SER A 381 10.67 -11.23 14.65
N THR A 382 10.52 -9.99 14.20
CA THR A 382 9.42 -9.63 13.31
C THR A 382 9.58 -10.28 11.93
N GLU A 383 10.82 -10.36 11.47
CA GLU A 383 11.30 -11.09 10.29
C GLU A 383 11.07 -12.61 10.45
N ALA A 384 11.31 -13.16 11.64
CA ALA A 384 11.07 -14.57 11.92
C ALA A 384 9.57 -14.92 11.89
N LEU A 385 8.69 -14.04 12.40
CA LEU A 385 7.24 -14.24 12.31
C LEU A 385 6.70 -13.97 10.90
N GLN A 386 7.15 -12.91 10.23
CA GLN A 386 6.84 -12.65 8.83
C GLN A 386 7.21 -13.87 7.97
N ALA A 387 8.40 -14.45 8.19
CA ALA A 387 8.80 -15.72 7.58
C ALA A 387 7.89 -16.91 7.98
N ARG A 388 7.42 -17.02 9.23
CA ARG A 388 6.46 -18.05 9.66
C ARG A 388 5.06 -17.88 9.04
N ILE A 389 4.56 -16.65 8.90
CA ILE A 389 3.30 -16.32 8.23
C ILE A 389 3.40 -16.72 6.75
N LEU A 390 4.46 -16.26 6.07
CA LEU A 390 4.73 -16.60 4.67
C LEU A 390 4.92 -18.12 4.48
N GLN A 391 5.62 -18.80 5.41
CA GLN A 391 5.75 -20.26 5.43
C GLN A 391 4.39 -20.95 5.60
N ALA A 392 3.54 -20.50 6.52
CA ALA A 392 2.23 -21.10 6.76
C ALA A 392 1.27 -20.94 5.57
N VAL A 393 1.32 -19.80 4.87
CA VAL A 393 0.64 -19.63 3.57
C VAL A 393 1.23 -20.57 2.52
N GLN A 394 2.56 -20.68 2.42
CA GLN A 394 3.23 -21.58 1.49
C GLN A 394 2.85 -23.05 1.74
N GLU A 395 2.81 -23.50 3.00
CA GLU A 395 2.44 -24.88 3.36
C GLU A 395 0.97 -25.18 3.10
N TYR A 396 0.06 -24.27 3.45
CA TYR A 396 -1.38 -24.46 3.18
C TYR A 396 -1.68 -24.50 1.68
N ILE A 397 -1.13 -23.57 0.89
CA ILE A 397 -1.28 -23.57 -0.56
C ILE A 397 -0.59 -24.79 -1.20
N HIS A 398 0.57 -25.23 -0.69
CA HIS A 398 1.20 -26.47 -1.14
C HIS A 398 0.32 -27.70 -0.89
N ALA A 399 -0.28 -27.83 0.30
CA ALA A 399 -1.18 -28.94 0.62
C ALA A 399 -2.42 -28.94 -0.28
N ARG A 400 -3.07 -27.78 -0.42
CA ARG A 400 -4.27 -27.58 -1.25
C ARG A 400 -3.99 -27.92 -2.73
N ALA A 401 -2.94 -27.35 -3.31
CA ALA A 401 -2.52 -27.61 -4.70
C ALA A 401 -2.05 -29.06 -4.95
N LYS A 402 -1.53 -29.73 -3.93
CA LYS A 402 -1.14 -31.15 -4.00
C LYS A 402 -2.33 -32.10 -3.97
N ARG A 403 -3.47 -31.67 -3.39
CA ARG A 403 -4.73 -32.42 -3.39
C ARG A 403 -5.47 -32.29 -4.72
N HIS A 404 -5.60 -31.07 -5.22
CA HIS A 404 -6.28 -30.77 -6.49
C HIS A 404 -5.59 -29.58 -7.17
N PRO A 405 -5.41 -29.57 -8.50
CA PRO A 405 -4.69 -28.49 -9.17
C PRO A 405 -5.38 -27.14 -8.96
N LEU A 406 -4.59 -26.13 -8.60
CA LEU A 406 -5.09 -24.88 -7.99
C LEU A 406 -4.76 -23.66 -8.86
N VAL A 407 -5.75 -22.81 -9.10
CA VAL A 407 -5.62 -21.50 -9.75
C VAL A 407 -5.90 -20.40 -8.73
N LEU A 408 -4.94 -19.48 -8.55
CA LEU A 408 -5.09 -18.28 -7.71
C LEU A 408 -5.03 -17.03 -8.60
N VAL A 409 -6.05 -16.18 -8.53
CA VAL A 409 -6.18 -14.95 -9.33
C VAL A 409 -6.01 -13.71 -8.45
N TRP A 410 -5.12 -12.82 -8.88
CA TRP A 410 -4.73 -11.59 -8.21
C TRP A 410 -5.14 -10.39 -9.07
N GLU A 411 -6.36 -9.86 -8.87
CA GLU A 411 -6.91 -8.74 -9.65
C GLU A 411 -6.49 -7.37 -9.10
N ASP A 412 -6.25 -6.43 -10.02
CA ASP A 412 -5.84 -5.05 -9.75
C ASP A 412 -4.54 -4.94 -8.92
N MET A 413 -3.60 -5.86 -9.12
CA MET A 413 -2.36 -6.02 -8.33
C MET A 413 -1.48 -4.75 -8.25
N HIS A 414 -1.65 -3.80 -9.17
CA HIS A 414 -1.09 -2.45 -9.14
C HIS A 414 -1.57 -1.57 -7.95
N TRP A 415 -2.59 -2.01 -7.21
CA TRP A 415 -3.06 -1.44 -5.95
C TRP A 415 -2.85 -2.37 -4.74
N SER A 416 -2.05 -3.44 -4.88
CA SER A 416 -1.75 -4.37 -3.78
C SER A 416 -1.06 -3.68 -2.61
N ASP A 417 -1.41 -4.10 -1.40
CA ASP A 417 -0.61 -3.86 -0.21
C ASP A 417 0.77 -4.56 -0.33
N PRO A 418 1.86 -3.98 0.23
CA PRO A 418 3.20 -4.58 0.17
C PRO A 418 3.30 -5.98 0.77
N SER A 419 2.67 -6.22 1.92
CA SER A 419 2.68 -7.54 2.58
C SER A 419 2.09 -8.65 1.68
N SER A 420 1.08 -8.33 0.85
CA SER A 420 0.57 -9.29 -0.15
C SER A 420 1.49 -9.51 -1.34
N LEU A 421 2.30 -8.53 -1.74
CA LEU A 421 3.33 -8.74 -2.77
C LEU A 421 4.41 -9.72 -2.28
N GLU A 422 4.74 -9.69 -0.98
CA GLU A 422 5.64 -10.69 -0.36
C GLU A 422 5.01 -12.10 -0.31
N VAL A 423 3.73 -12.22 0.06
CA VAL A 423 3.00 -13.50 0.01
C VAL A 423 3.04 -14.07 -1.40
N PHE A 424 2.73 -13.26 -2.42
CA PHE A 424 2.83 -13.67 -3.82
C PHE A 424 4.24 -14.15 -4.16
N GLN A 425 5.27 -13.37 -3.79
CA GLN A 425 6.67 -13.72 -4.04
C GLN A 425 7.09 -15.04 -3.34
N ASN A 426 6.54 -15.32 -2.16
CA ASN A 426 6.81 -16.55 -1.41
C ASN A 426 6.07 -17.78 -1.97
N LEU A 427 4.99 -17.59 -2.73
CA LEU A 427 4.31 -18.67 -3.46
C LEU A 427 5.04 -19.08 -4.76
N LEU A 428 5.85 -18.21 -5.37
CA LEU A 428 6.56 -18.50 -6.62
C LEU A 428 7.37 -19.82 -6.63
N PRO A 429 8.12 -20.20 -5.58
CA PRO A 429 8.86 -21.47 -5.55
C PRO A 429 7.99 -22.73 -5.50
N LEU A 430 6.66 -22.61 -5.34
CA LEU A 430 5.73 -23.75 -5.37
C LEU A 430 5.38 -24.20 -6.79
N ILE A 431 5.45 -23.32 -7.80
CA ILE A 431 5.04 -23.67 -9.18
C ILE A 431 5.89 -24.82 -9.77
N ASN A 432 7.11 -25.00 -9.26
CA ASN A 432 8.04 -26.08 -9.61
C ASN A 432 7.89 -27.33 -8.71
N LYS A 433 6.94 -27.36 -7.78
CA LYS A 433 6.75 -28.42 -6.77
C LYS A 433 5.34 -29.02 -6.74
N VAL A 434 4.32 -28.25 -7.14
CA VAL A 434 2.90 -28.62 -7.14
C VAL A 434 2.19 -27.99 -8.35
N PRO A 435 1.06 -28.54 -8.80
CA PRO A 435 0.26 -27.92 -9.84
C PRO A 435 -0.48 -26.70 -9.29
N LEU A 436 0.23 -25.57 -9.29
CA LEU A 436 -0.24 -24.25 -8.91
C LEU A 436 -0.09 -23.28 -10.09
N LEU A 437 -1.18 -22.61 -10.48
CA LEU A 437 -1.21 -21.54 -11.46
C LEU A 437 -1.52 -20.21 -10.78
N LEU A 438 -0.62 -19.23 -10.91
CA LEU A 438 -0.82 -17.87 -10.41
C LEU A 438 -1.18 -16.94 -11.58
N ILE A 439 -2.39 -16.39 -11.59
CA ILE A 439 -2.84 -15.43 -12.61
C ILE A 439 -2.83 -14.02 -12.00
N CYS A 440 -2.07 -13.11 -12.59
CA CYS A 440 -1.89 -11.74 -12.11
C CYS A 440 -2.53 -10.77 -13.09
N ILE A 441 -3.33 -9.81 -12.62
CA ILE A 441 -3.95 -8.78 -13.47
C ILE A 441 -3.52 -7.39 -13.00
N ALA A 442 -2.76 -6.68 -13.82
CA ALA A 442 -2.23 -5.35 -13.49
C ALA A 442 -2.34 -4.35 -14.67
N ARG A 443 -2.09 -3.07 -14.39
CA ARG A 443 -1.77 -2.07 -15.43
C ARG A 443 -0.32 -2.30 -15.92
N SER A 444 0.02 -1.75 -17.09
CA SER A 444 1.39 -1.81 -17.64
C SER A 444 2.29 -0.65 -17.20
N ASP A 445 1.83 0.16 -16.23
CA ASP A 445 2.62 1.25 -15.65
C ASP A 445 3.72 0.73 -14.71
N GLU A 446 4.75 1.55 -14.47
CA GLU A 446 5.81 1.21 -13.51
C GLU A 446 5.27 1.34 -12.08
N ASN A 447 5.17 0.20 -11.40
CA ASN A 447 4.67 0.07 -10.03
C ASN A 447 5.34 -1.16 -9.36
N PRO A 448 5.27 -1.31 -8.02
CA PRO A 448 5.94 -2.42 -7.33
C PRO A 448 5.50 -3.82 -7.79
N ALA A 449 4.27 -3.99 -8.28
CA ALA A 449 3.78 -5.26 -8.80
C ALA A 449 4.33 -5.56 -10.21
N THR A 450 4.41 -4.58 -11.11
CA THR A 450 5.05 -4.77 -12.43
C THR A 450 6.55 -5.00 -12.28
N GLU A 451 7.22 -4.36 -11.32
CA GLU A 451 8.62 -4.67 -11.01
C GLU A 451 8.79 -6.11 -10.51
N LEU A 452 7.96 -6.56 -9.56
CA LEU A 452 7.96 -7.93 -9.06
C LEU A 452 7.72 -8.96 -10.18
N LEU A 453 6.80 -8.67 -11.11
CA LEU A 453 6.53 -9.52 -12.27
C LEU A 453 7.73 -9.58 -13.23
N ASN A 454 8.40 -8.46 -13.53
CA ASN A 454 9.60 -8.43 -14.38
C ASN A 454 10.78 -9.21 -13.75
N ARG A 455 10.96 -9.09 -12.43
CA ARG A 455 11.93 -9.90 -11.65
C ARG A 455 11.56 -11.40 -11.69
N THR A 456 10.27 -11.72 -11.64
CA THR A 456 9.74 -13.11 -11.70
C THR A 456 9.94 -13.74 -13.08
N GLU A 457 9.63 -13.01 -14.16
CA GLU A 457 9.82 -13.43 -15.55
C GLU A 457 11.26 -13.83 -15.85
N THR A 458 12.22 -13.06 -15.32
CA THR A 458 13.66 -13.33 -15.42
C THR A 458 14.06 -14.62 -14.69
N LYS A 459 13.45 -14.91 -13.54
CA LYS A 459 13.81 -16.03 -12.66
C LYS A 459 13.10 -17.35 -13.00
N PHE A 460 11.89 -17.30 -13.54
CA PHE A 460 11.02 -18.46 -13.81
C PHE A 460 10.66 -18.58 -15.29
N ARG A 461 11.59 -18.23 -16.19
CA ARG A 461 11.37 -18.03 -17.63
C ARG A 461 10.63 -19.17 -18.38
N GLU A 462 10.82 -20.42 -17.97
CA GLU A 462 10.15 -21.60 -18.57
C GLU A 462 8.72 -21.83 -18.04
N ASN A 463 8.40 -21.27 -16.87
CA ASN A 463 7.11 -21.39 -16.19
C ASN A 463 6.34 -20.06 -16.14
N PHE A 464 6.78 -19.02 -16.86
CA PHE A 464 6.18 -17.68 -16.87
C PHE A 464 5.59 -17.33 -18.24
N GLN A 465 4.38 -16.78 -18.25
CA GLN A 465 3.72 -16.30 -19.46
C GLN A 465 3.28 -14.84 -19.32
N ARG A 466 4.00 -13.94 -19.99
CA ARG A 466 3.64 -12.52 -20.13
C ARG A 466 2.60 -12.32 -21.23
N ILE A 467 1.38 -11.93 -20.87
CA ILE A 467 0.26 -11.69 -21.78
C ILE A 467 -0.07 -10.19 -21.71
N GLU A 468 0.54 -9.41 -22.60
CA GLU A 468 0.24 -7.98 -22.72
C GLU A 468 -0.92 -7.79 -23.69
N LEU A 469 -2.03 -7.22 -23.20
CA LEU A 469 -3.17 -6.88 -24.04
C LEU A 469 -2.95 -5.49 -24.66
N SER A 470 -2.55 -5.50 -25.93
CA SER A 470 -2.64 -4.32 -26.81
C SER A 470 -4.10 -3.90 -26.98
N LEU A 471 -4.30 -2.69 -27.51
CA LEU A 471 -5.57 -2.29 -28.11
C LEU A 471 -5.92 -3.25 -29.27
N LEU A 472 -7.21 -3.47 -29.55
CA LEU A 472 -7.68 -4.33 -30.64
C LEU A 472 -7.31 -3.73 -32.00
N THR A 473 -7.02 -4.60 -32.98
CA THR A 473 -6.83 -4.14 -34.36
C THR A 473 -8.15 -3.57 -34.93
N ARG A 474 -8.06 -2.83 -36.05
CA ARG A 474 -9.23 -2.27 -36.74
C ARG A 474 -10.23 -3.36 -37.18
N GLU A 475 -9.74 -4.55 -37.53
CA GLU A 475 -10.56 -5.71 -37.91
C GLU A 475 -11.21 -6.39 -36.70
N GLN A 476 -10.47 -6.55 -35.59
CA GLN A 476 -11.02 -7.10 -34.35
C GLN A 476 -12.07 -6.17 -33.74
N SER A 477 -11.78 -4.87 -33.71
CA SER A 477 -12.73 -3.82 -33.33
C SER A 477 -13.97 -3.86 -34.21
N ARG A 478 -13.81 -4.06 -35.52
CA ARG A 478 -14.90 -4.23 -36.48
C ARG A 478 -15.78 -5.44 -36.17
N SER A 479 -15.18 -6.59 -35.90
CA SER A 479 -15.90 -7.81 -35.57
C SER A 479 -16.69 -7.68 -34.25
N LEU A 480 -16.10 -7.06 -33.21
CA LEU A 480 -16.81 -6.77 -31.96
C LEU A 480 -17.94 -5.74 -32.16
N PHE A 481 -17.75 -4.72 -33.00
CA PHE A 481 -18.82 -3.80 -33.40
C PHE A 481 -19.93 -4.48 -34.20
N GLU A 482 -19.59 -5.47 -35.05
CA GLU A 482 -20.55 -6.25 -35.85
C GLU A 482 -21.45 -7.16 -35.00
N GLN A 483 -21.05 -7.52 -33.78
CA GLN A 483 -21.93 -8.17 -32.80
C GLN A 483 -22.95 -7.19 -32.19
N PHE A 484 -22.56 -5.93 -31.98
CA PHE A 484 -23.44 -4.90 -31.42
C PHE A 484 -24.40 -4.30 -32.47
N LEU A 485 -23.98 -4.09 -33.72
CA LEU A 485 -24.78 -3.44 -34.77
C LEU A 485 -24.65 -4.08 -36.15
N LYS A 486 -25.81 -4.36 -36.75
CA LYS A 486 -26.00 -4.43 -38.20
C LYS A 486 -26.37 -3.06 -38.74
N ILE A 487 -25.36 -2.26 -39.05
CA ILE A 487 -25.49 -1.04 -39.86
C ILE A 487 -25.00 -1.35 -41.28
N ASP A 488 -25.83 -1.04 -42.28
CA ASP A 488 -25.46 -1.16 -43.70
C ASP A 488 -24.59 0.02 -44.20
N ASN A 489 -24.57 1.14 -43.47
CA ASN A 489 -23.70 2.29 -43.76
C ASN A 489 -22.24 2.07 -43.31
N GLN A 490 -21.37 1.87 -44.29
CA GLN A 490 -19.92 1.66 -44.12
C GLN A 490 -19.20 2.85 -43.44
N GLU A 491 -19.61 4.10 -43.70
CA GLU A 491 -18.93 5.29 -43.16
C GLU A 491 -19.13 5.40 -41.64
N THR A 492 -20.38 5.22 -41.20
CA THR A 492 -20.75 5.18 -39.78
C THR A 492 -19.97 4.12 -39.02
N ARG A 493 -19.87 2.89 -39.57
CA ARG A 493 -19.04 1.82 -38.99
C ARG A 493 -17.58 2.26 -38.87
N THR A 494 -16.98 2.70 -39.98
CA THR A 494 -15.55 3.06 -40.06
C THR A 494 -15.18 4.09 -39.00
N LEU A 495 -15.98 5.15 -38.88
CA LEU A 495 -15.72 6.24 -37.96
C LEU A 495 -15.90 5.87 -36.48
N ILE A 496 -16.95 5.13 -36.12
CA ILE A 496 -17.14 4.66 -34.74
C ILE A 496 -15.99 3.72 -34.33
N LEU A 497 -15.41 2.99 -35.28
CA LEU A 497 -14.22 2.15 -35.07
C LEU A 497 -12.93 2.96 -34.94
N ASP A 498 -12.73 3.99 -35.76
CA ASP A 498 -11.53 4.82 -35.70
C ASP A 498 -11.48 5.59 -34.37
N ARG A 499 -12.61 6.18 -33.96
CA ARG A 499 -12.81 6.76 -32.62
C ARG A 499 -12.76 5.75 -31.46
N ALA A 500 -12.65 4.44 -31.71
CA ALA A 500 -12.43 3.48 -30.63
C ALA A 500 -10.95 3.35 -30.23
N GLU A 501 -10.04 3.70 -31.14
CA GLU A 501 -8.59 3.43 -31.05
C GLU A 501 -8.26 1.99 -30.58
N GLY A 502 -9.13 1.03 -30.91
CA GLY A 502 -9.01 -0.37 -30.48
C GLY A 502 -9.33 -0.68 -29.01
N ASN A 503 -9.64 0.29 -28.15
CA ASN A 503 -9.93 0.02 -26.74
C ASN A 503 -11.31 -0.70 -26.60
N PRO A 504 -11.40 -1.93 -26.06
CA PRO A 504 -12.67 -2.66 -25.90
C PRO A 504 -13.67 -2.01 -24.96
N PHE A 505 -13.22 -1.31 -23.92
CA PHE A 505 -14.11 -0.55 -23.03
C PHE A 505 -14.49 0.80 -23.63
N PHE A 506 -13.71 1.39 -24.52
CA PHE A 506 -14.21 2.50 -25.36
C PHE A 506 -15.15 1.94 -26.45
N LEU A 507 -14.92 0.70 -26.91
CA LEU A 507 -15.86 -0.20 -27.60
C LEU A 507 -17.03 -0.66 -26.68
N GLU A 508 -17.01 -0.20 -25.42
CA GLU A 508 -18.11 -0.16 -24.44
C GLU A 508 -18.36 1.25 -23.78
N GLU A 509 -17.99 2.40 -24.41
CA GLU A 509 -18.71 3.70 -24.29
C GLU A 509 -19.04 4.57 -25.61
N LEU A 510 -19.05 4.10 -26.92
CA LEU A 510 -19.44 4.72 -28.31
C LEU A 510 -20.54 4.30 -29.54
N ILE A 511 -21.78 3.64 -29.79
CA ILE A 511 -22.98 2.71 -29.33
C ILE A 511 -24.17 2.98 -28.24
N ARG A 512 -24.10 2.80 -26.89
CA ARG A 512 -25.07 3.02 -25.73
C ARG A 512 -25.63 4.43 -25.42
N SER A 513 -24.86 5.44 -24.98
CA SER A 513 -25.31 6.87 -24.88
C SER A 513 -25.91 7.55 -26.15
N LEU A 514 -26.18 6.79 -27.21
CA LEU A 514 -26.84 7.12 -28.49
C LEU A 514 -28.27 6.64 -28.32
N ARG A 515 -28.45 5.43 -27.77
CA ARG A 515 -29.65 5.07 -27.02
C ARG A 515 -29.90 6.09 -25.90
N ASP A 516 -28.91 6.45 -25.06
CA ASP A 516 -29.09 7.51 -24.03
C ASP A 516 -29.13 8.96 -24.62
N SER A 517 -29.13 9.14 -25.96
CA SER A 517 -29.39 10.44 -26.64
C SER A 517 -30.33 10.33 -27.86
N GLY A 518 -31.12 9.25 -27.96
CA GLY A 518 -32.12 9.01 -29.02
C GLY A 518 -31.62 8.67 -30.44
N VAL A 519 -30.31 8.66 -30.71
CA VAL A 519 -29.70 8.45 -32.05
C VAL A 519 -29.53 6.97 -32.44
N LEU A 520 -29.49 6.04 -31.49
CA LEU A 520 -29.64 4.59 -31.76
C LEU A 520 -30.87 4.05 -31.00
N ARG A 521 -31.58 3.10 -31.62
CA ARG A 521 -32.75 2.43 -31.03
C ARG A 521 -32.65 0.91 -31.21
N ILE A 522 -33.11 0.17 -30.21
CA ILE A 522 -33.23 -1.29 -30.27
C ILE A 522 -34.50 -1.65 -31.04
N GLU A 523 -34.36 -2.44 -32.11
CA GLU A 523 -35.46 -2.99 -32.90
C GLU A 523 -35.16 -4.47 -33.21
N GLN A 524 -36.09 -5.38 -32.89
CA GLN A 524 -35.96 -6.84 -33.08
C GLN A 524 -34.62 -7.44 -32.58
N SER A 525 -34.21 -7.07 -31.36
CA SER A 525 -32.93 -7.48 -30.74
C SER A 525 -31.66 -7.05 -31.47
N HIS A 526 -31.79 -6.18 -32.48
CA HIS A 526 -30.68 -5.49 -33.14
C HIS A 526 -30.78 -3.99 -32.87
N LEU A 527 -29.79 -3.25 -33.35
CA LEU A 527 -29.66 -1.81 -33.13
C LEU A 527 -29.62 -1.08 -34.46
N VAL A 528 -30.48 -0.08 -34.57
CA VAL A 528 -30.75 0.68 -35.78
C VAL A 528 -30.52 2.16 -35.47
N ALA A 529 -29.92 2.88 -36.41
CA ALA A 529 -29.70 4.32 -36.27
C ALA A 529 -30.97 5.09 -36.65
N THR A 530 -31.43 5.97 -35.75
CA THR A 530 -32.63 6.79 -35.97
C THR A 530 -32.35 7.98 -36.89
N ARG A 531 -31.06 8.33 -37.07
CA ARG A 531 -30.53 9.30 -38.04
C ARG A 531 -29.08 8.96 -38.42
N GLU A 532 -28.54 9.70 -39.38
CA GLU A 532 -27.19 9.51 -39.93
C GLU A 532 -26.03 9.88 -38.96
N ILE A 533 -24.84 9.28 -39.19
CA ILE A 533 -23.68 9.34 -38.29
C ILE A 533 -22.28 9.38 -39.05
N LYS A 534 -21.64 10.55 -39.41
CA LYS A 534 -20.22 10.66 -39.96
C LYS A 534 -19.09 11.70 -39.46
N ALA A 535 -19.10 12.47 -38.34
CA ALA A 535 -17.89 13.13 -37.68
C ALA A 535 -18.00 13.66 -36.20
N ILE A 536 -18.34 14.97 -35.98
CA ILE A 536 -18.48 15.75 -34.70
C ILE A 536 -18.94 14.97 -33.46
N ASP A 537 -20.21 14.56 -33.45
CA ASP A 537 -21.08 14.22 -32.32
C ASP A 537 -20.51 13.05 -31.42
N VAL A 538 -19.34 12.47 -31.72
CA VAL A 538 -18.64 11.35 -31.04
C VAL A 538 -17.52 11.87 -30.13
N PRO A 539 -17.57 11.64 -28.79
CA PRO A 539 -16.45 11.78 -27.87
C PRO A 539 -15.09 11.30 -28.34
N ASP A 540 -14.08 12.12 -28.02
CA ASP A 540 -12.66 11.86 -28.26
C ASP A 540 -12.01 11.09 -27.09
N THR A 541 -12.60 11.10 -25.88
CA THR A 541 -12.02 10.37 -24.73
C THR A 541 -13.03 9.63 -23.86
N VAL A 542 -12.59 8.50 -23.28
CA VAL A 542 -13.38 7.72 -22.29
C VAL A 542 -13.80 8.59 -21.10
N GLN A 543 -12.91 9.45 -20.60
CA GLN A 543 -13.16 10.29 -19.42
C GLN A 543 -14.24 11.35 -19.69
N ALA A 544 -14.18 12.06 -20.81
CA ALA A 544 -15.18 13.05 -21.16
C ALA A 544 -16.50 12.40 -21.61
N THR A 545 -16.47 11.18 -22.18
CA THR A 545 -17.70 10.40 -22.42
C THR A 545 -18.43 10.11 -21.11
N VAL A 546 -17.69 9.62 -20.10
CA VAL A 546 -18.22 9.35 -18.76
C VAL A 546 -18.69 10.65 -18.08
N MET A 547 -17.93 11.74 -18.17
CA MET A 547 -18.33 13.05 -17.63
C MET A 547 -19.63 13.55 -18.27
N THR A 548 -19.75 13.46 -19.61
CA THR A 548 -20.98 13.82 -20.35
C THR A 548 -22.18 12.97 -19.91
N ARG A 549 -21.97 11.69 -19.54
CA ARG A 549 -23.05 10.87 -18.95
C ARG A 549 -23.40 11.34 -17.54
N ILE A 550 -22.42 11.73 -16.71
CA ILE A 550 -22.61 12.27 -15.35
C ILE A 550 -23.33 13.62 -15.38
N ASP A 551 -23.00 14.52 -16.30
CA ASP A 551 -23.64 15.84 -16.42
C ASP A 551 -25.10 15.76 -16.95
N ARG A 552 -25.50 14.64 -17.55
CA ARG A 552 -26.90 14.35 -17.94
C ARG A 552 -27.76 13.76 -16.81
N LEU A 553 -27.22 13.52 -15.61
CA LEU A 553 -27.98 13.07 -14.44
C LEU A 553 -28.84 14.20 -13.86
N ALA A 554 -29.89 13.85 -13.10
CA ALA A 554 -30.54 14.84 -12.25
C ALA A 554 -29.53 15.39 -11.21
N PRO A 555 -29.62 16.66 -10.76
CA PRO A 555 -28.65 17.24 -9.83
C PRO A 555 -28.49 16.46 -8.52
N SER A 556 -29.58 15.88 -7.99
CA SER A 556 -29.55 14.97 -6.84
C SER A 556 -28.75 13.70 -7.15
N SER A 557 -28.98 13.06 -8.29
CA SER A 557 -28.28 11.85 -8.74
C SER A 557 -26.80 12.11 -9.04
N LYS A 558 -26.45 13.25 -9.65
CA LYS A 558 -25.06 13.68 -9.83
C LYS A 558 -24.35 13.86 -8.48
N SER A 559 -24.97 14.58 -7.54
CA SER A 559 -24.41 14.77 -6.19
C SER A 559 -24.35 13.45 -5.40
N THR A 560 -25.29 12.54 -5.61
CA THR A 560 -25.31 11.19 -5.02
C THR A 560 -24.11 10.37 -5.51
N LEU A 561 -23.86 10.35 -6.82
CA LEU A 561 -22.73 9.64 -7.43
C LEU A 561 -21.38 10.22 -7.00
N GLN A 562 -21.27 11.55 -6.93
CA GLN A 562 -20.08 12.24 -6.43
C GLN A 562 -19.82 11.93 -4.95
N ARG A 563 -20.84 11.95 -4.08
CA ARG A 563 -20.68 11.59 -2.65
C ARG A 563 -20.31 10.12 -2.48
N ALA A 564 -20.91 9.22 -3.26
CA ALA A 564 -20.59 7.80 -3.25
C ALA A 564 -19.11 7.54 -3.60
N SER A 565 -18.52 8.28 -4.55
CA SER A 565 -17.11 8.10 -4.92
C SER A 565 -16.11 8.65 -3.88
N VAL A 566 -16.56 9.37 -2.84
CA VAL A 566 -15.73 9.71 -1.67
C VAL A 566 -15.66 8.56 -0.66
N ILE A 567 -16.72 7.72 -0.59
CA ILE A 567 -16.76 6.52 0.26
C ILE A 567 -15.87 5.43 -0.34
N GLY A 568 -16.00 5.17 -1.65
CA GLY A 568 -15.18 4.19 -2.36
C GLY A 568 -15.83 3.62 -3.62
N ARG A 569 -15.10 2.77 -4.35
CA ARG A 569 -15.64 2.04 -5.51
C ARG A 569 -16.74 1.04 -5.12
N ILE A 570 -16.69 0.52 -3.89
CA ILE A 570 -17.81 -0.15 -3.22
C ILE A 570 -18.23 0.75 -2.05
N PHE A 571 -19.52 0.99 -1.90
CA PHE A 571 -20.07 1.83 -0.84
C PHE A 571 -21.35 1.23 -0.24
N GLN A 572 -21.60 1.49 1.04
CA GLN A 572 -22.83 1.06 1.73
C GLN A 572 -23.84 2.20 1.78
N GLU A 573 -25.11 1.89 1.54
CA GLU A 573 -26.18 2.89 1.52
C GLU A 573 -26.28 3.66 2.85
N ARG A 574 -26.19 2.97 4.00
CA ARG A 574 -26.21 3.60 5.34
C ARG A 574 -25.12 4.65 5.58
N ILE A 575 -23.98 4.57 4.88
CA ILE A 575 -22.92 5.60 4.92
C ILE A 575 -23.34 6.77 4.02
N LEU A 576 -23.78 6.48 2.78
CA LEU A 576 -24.22 7.50 1.82
C LEU A 576 -25.41 8.33 2.32
N VAL A 577 -26.33 7.72 3.08
CA VAL A 577 -27.42 8.41 3.81
C VAL A 577 -26.88 9.55 4.69
N ARG A 578 -25.75 9.35 5.38
CA ARG A 578 -25.15 10.37 6.27
C ARG A 578 -24.39 11.47 5.50
N LEU A 579 -23.96 11.20 4.28
CA LEU A 579 -23.38 12.22 3.39
C LEU A 579 -24.44 13.11 2.72
N GLN A 580 -25.70 12.66 2.67
CA GLN A 580 -26.83 13.43 2.12
C GLN A 580 -27.32 14.50 3.12
N LYS A 581 -27.98 15.54 2.60
CA LYS A 581 -28.75 16.54 3.39
C LYS A 581 -30.23 16.59 2.99
N GLU A 582 -30.67 15.62 2.19
CA GLU A 582 -32.01 15.55 1.60
C GLU A 582 -32.77 14.31 2.10
N ASP A 583 -34.09 14.31 1.96
CA ASP A 583 -34.95 13.21 2.41
C ASP A 583 -34.56 11.87 1.79
N GLY A 584 -34.61 10.79 2.59
CA GLY A 584 -34.20 9.44 2.17
C GLY A 584 -34.95 8.90 0.94
N ALA A 585 -36.18 9.37 0.68
CA ALA A 585 -36.91 9.04 -0.55
C ALA A 585 -36.16 9.48 -1.82
N LYS A 586 -35.58 10.69 -1.82
CA LYS A 586 -34.81 11.22 -2.95
C LYS A 586 -33.49 10.50 -3.16
N LEU A 587 -32.90 9.94 -2.09
CA LEU A 587 -31.72 9.08 -2.21
C LEU A 587 -32.09 7.78 -2.94
N ALA A 588 -33.22 7.16 -2.60
CA ALA A 588 -33.72 5.97 -3.30
C ALA A 588 -33.98 6.27 -4.80
N ASP A 589 -34.72 7.34 -5.12
CA ASP A 589 -34.96 7.78 -6.51
C ASP A 589 -33.65 8.00 -7.29
N SER A 590 -32.64 8.58 -6.61
CA SER A 590 -31.31 8.84 -7.19
C SER A 590 -30.50 7.57 -7.39
N LEU A 591 -30.52 6.62 -6.45
CA LEU A 591 -29.88 5.31 -6.59
C LEU A 591 -30.55 4.48 -7.70
N ASP A 592 -31.88 4.54 -7.83
CA ASP A 592 -32.61 3.90 -8.91
C ASP A 592 -32.35 4.56 -10.28
N GLU A 593 -32.14 5.87 -10.35
CA GLU A 593 -31.61 6.49 -11.59
C GLU A 593 -30.19 6.01 -11.90
N LEU A 594 -29.28 6.02 -10.93
CA LEU A 594 -27.89 5.61 -11.13
C LEU A 594 -27.76 4.13 -11.54
N GLN A 595 -28.64 3.27 -11.03
CA GLN A 595 -28.72 1.86 -11.41
C GLN A 595 -29.35 1.69 -12.81
N ARG A 596 -30.48 2.35 -13.10
CA ARG A 596 -31.11 2.31 -14.45
C ARG A 596 -30.22 2.88 -15.56
N ARG A 597 -29.42 3.91 -15.27
CA ARG A 597 -28.43 4.49 -16.19
C ARG A 597 -27.06 3.79 -16.17
N GLU A 598 -26.96 2.66 -15.47
CA GLU A 598 -25.82 1.74 -15.52
C GLU A 598 -24.51 2.28 -14.88
N PHE A 599 -24.57 3.29 -14.00
CA PHE A 599 -23.40 3.81 -13.26
C PHE A 599 -22.98 2.90 -12.10
N VAL A 600 -23.97 2.39 -11.36
CA VAL A 600 -23.79 1.50 -10.19
C VAL A 600 -24.63 0.24 -10.35
N ARG A 601 -24.32 -0.80 -9.57
CA ARG A 601 -25.19 -1.97 -9.34
C ARG A 601 -25.18 -2.36 -7.88
N LEU A 602 -26.26 -2.96 -7.39
CA LEU A 602 -26.26 -3.73 -6.15
C LEU A 602 -25.26 -4.90 -6.24
N THR A 603 -24.68 -5.33 -5.11
CA THR A 603 -23.88 -6.57 -5.04
C THR A 603 -24.71 -7.75 -4.57
N GLU A 604 -24.37 -8.95 -5.02
CA GLU A 604 -25.06 -10.20 -4.65
C GLU A 604 -24.90 -10.56 -3.16
N GLU A 605 -23.82 -10.09 -2.50
CA GLU A 605 -23.55 -10.24 -1.06
C GLU A 605 -24.34 -9.24 -0.17
N THR A 606 -25.64 -9.10 -0.39
CA THR A 606 -26.49 -8.20 0.42
C THR A 606 -27.27 -8.99 1.49
N PRO A 607 -27.09 -8.70 2.79
CA PRO A 607 -27.89 -9.29 3.86
C PRO A 607 -29.40 -8.99 3.74
N THR A 608 -30.23 -9.75 4.44
CA THR A 608 -31.70 -9.59 4.41
C THR A 608 -32.26 -8.38 5.17
N ASP A 609 -31.40 -7.51 5.73
CA ASP A 609 -31.80 -6.22 6.29
C ASP A 609 -31.63 -5.10 5.25
N ASP A 610 -32.73 -4.41 4.96
CA ASP A 610 -32.89 -3.55 3.79
C ASP A 610 -32.04 -2.25 3.83
N ARG A 611 -31.27 -2.05 4.90
CA ARG A 611 -30.40 -0.88 5.14
C ARG A 611 -28.90 -1.16 4.98
N ASP A 612 -28.48 -2.41 4.82
CA ASP A 612 -27.06 -2.78 4.60
C ASP A 612 -26.74 -3.06 3.12
N ARG A 613 -27.50 -2.42 2.23
CA ARG A 613 -27.33 -2.49 0.78
C ARG A 613 -25.93 -1.98 0.37
N LYS A 614 -25.14 -2.89 -0.21
CA LYS A 614 -23.82 -2.63 -0.79
C LYS A 614 -23.97 -2.35 -2.30
N TYR A 615 -23.40 -1.23 -2.76
CA TYR A 615 -23.39 -0.81 -4.15
C TYR A 615 -21.96 -0.77 -4.70
N LEU A 616 -21.80 -1.18 -5.96
CA LEU A 616 -20.53 -1.19 -6.69
C LEU A 616 -20.62 -0.29 -7.93
N PHE A 617 -19.64 0.61 -8.10
CA PHE A 617 -19.44 1.35 -9.35
C PHE A 617 -19.11 0.37 -10.48
N ARG A 618 -19.95 0.36 -11.53
CA ARG A 618 -19.94 -0.67 -12.58
C ARG A 618 -18.63 -0.72 -13.36
N HIS A 619 -17.98 0.43 -13.54
CA HIS A 619 -16.65 0.56 -14.14
C HIS A 619 -15.76 1.45 -13.28
N ALA A 620 -14.47 1.11 -13.13
CA ALA A 620 -13.53 1.83 -12.26
C ALA A 620 -13.40 3.33 -12.64
N ILE A 621 -13.39 3.63 -13.93
CA ILE A 621 -13.27 4.99 -14.46
C ILE A 621 -14.49 5.87 -14.15
N ILE A 622 -15.68 5.30 -13.90
CA ILE A 622 -16.85 6.07 -13.44
C ILE A 622 -16.59 6.60 -12.02
N TYR A 623 -16.03 5.76 -11.15
CA TYR A 623 -15.59 6.17 -9.82
C TYR A 623 -14.47 7.22 -9.90
N GLU A 624 -13.43 6.99 -10.74
CA GLU A 624 -12.31 7.93 -10.90
C GLU A 624 -12.75 9.31 -11.45
N VAL A 625 -13.64 9.35 -12.44
CA VAL A 625 -14.16 10.61 -13.02
C VAL A 625 -15.13 11.30 -12.05
N ALA A 626 -16.07 10.57 -11.43
CA ALA A 626 -16.97 11.16 -10.43
C ALA A 626 -16.19 11.77 -9.26
N TYR A 627 -15.20 11.05 -8.72
CA TYR A 627 -14.33 11.57 -7.66
C TYR A 627 -13.52 12.79 -8.10
N ASN A 628 -12.94 12.76 -9.31
CA ASN A 628 -12.10 13.85 -9.79
C ASN A 628 -12.87 15.10 -10.28
N SER A 629 -14.17 14.99 -10.53
CA SER A 629 -15.04 16.13 -10.89
C SER A 629 -15.26 17.13 -9.73
N MET A 630 -15.05 16.73 -8.47
CA MET A 630 -15.28 17.60 -7.30
C MET A 630 -14.10 18.53 -7.01
N LEU A 631 -14.38 19.74 -6.49
CA LEU A 631 -13.36 20.60 -5.88
C LEU A 631 -12.62 19.90 -4.73
N LEU A 632 -11.34 20.26 -4.55
CA LEU A 632 -10.51 19.73 -3.46
C LEU A 632 -11.10 20.04 -2.07
N ALA A 633 -11.59 21.27 -1.84
CA ALA A 633 -12.25 21.63 -0.59
C ALA A 633 -13.49 20.75 -0.31
N ARG A 634 -14.31 20.49 -1.33
CA ARG A 634 -15.50 19.65 -1.21
C ARG A 634 -15.15 18.18 -0.92
N ARG A 635 -14.03 17.68 -1.48
CA ARG A 635 -13.51 16.34 -1.14
C ARG A 635 -13.05 16.26 0.31
N LYS A 636 -12.42 17.31 0.85
CA LYS A 636 -12.01 17.37 2.27
C LYS A 636 -13.23 17.30 3.20
N ASP A 637 -14.25 18.14 2.97
CA ASP A 637 -15.52 18.11 3.72
C ASP A 637 -16.12 16.70 3.75
N LEU A 638 -16.25 16.08 2.56
CA LEU A 638 -16.92 14.80 2.42
C LEU A 638 -16.08 13.67 3.04
N HIS A 639 -14.76 13.68 2.92
CA HIS A 639 -13.90 12.70 3.60
C HIS A 639 -13.99 12.81 5.13
N LYS A 640 -14.04 14.04 5.68
CA LYS A 640 -14.28 14.23 7.12
C LYS A 640 -15.62 13.61 7.55
N ILE A 641 -16.70 13.88 6.80
CA ILE A 641 -18.03 13.31 7.06
C ILE A 641 -18.02 11.77 6.94
N VAL A 642 -17.28 11.17 6.00
CA VAL A 642 -17.10 9.71 5.91
C VAL A 642 -16.41 9.17 7.15
N ALA A 643 -15.29 9.78 7.59
CA ALA A 643 -14.54 9.33 8.76
C ALA A 643 -15.39 9.39 10.05
N GLU A 644 -16.07 10.51 10.28
CA GLU A 644 -17.01 10.69 11.40
C GLU A 644 -18.20 9.71 11.33
N THR A 645 -18.69 9.41 10.12
CA THR A 645 -19.77 8.43 9.90
C THR A 645 -19.32 7.01 10.21
N LEU A 646 -18.12 6.60 9.77
CA LEU A 646 -17.56 5.28 10.06
C LEU A 646 -17.36 5.11 11.57
N GLU A 647 -16.86 6.15 12.25
CA GLU A 647 -16.72 6.15 13.71
C GLU A 647 -18.08 6.00 14.45
N GLN A 648 -19.13 6.68 13.97
CA GLN A 648 -20.46 6.64 14.58
C GLN A 648 -21.24 5.34 14.30
N LEU A 649 -21.16 4.80 13.08
CA LEU A 649 -21.92 3.61 12.68
C LEU A 649 -21.30 2.29 13.15
N PHE A 650 -19.99 2.25 13.41
CA PHE A 650 -19.25 1.02 13.74
C PHE A 650 -18.45 1.14 15.04
N PRO A 651 -19.07 1.47 16.20
CA PRO A 651 -18.36 1.67 17.46
C PRO A 651 -17.47 0.49 17.84
N ASP A 652 -18.01 -0.74 17.73
CA ASP A 652 -17.30 -1.97 18.11
C ASP A 652 -16.15 -2.32 17.16
N ARG A 653 -16.18 -1.82 15.91
CA ARG A 653 -15.13 -2.01 14.90
C ARG A 653 -14.24 -0.79 14.69
N ARG A 654 -14.32 0.25 15.53
CA ARG A 654 -13.43 1.42 15.47
C ARG A 654 -11.93 1.07 15.52
N GLN A 655 -11.58 -0.06 16.13
CA GLN A 655 -10.18 -0.53 16.17
C GLN A 655 -9.74 -1.22 14.89
N ASP A 656 -10.66 -1.82 14.12
CA ASP A 656 -10.37 -2.46 12.82
C ASP A 656 -10.26 -1.41 11.73
N LEU A 657 -11.20 -0.45 11.74
CA LEU A 657 -11.32 0.59 10.74
C LEU A 657 -10.31 1.74 10.92
N CYS A 658 -9.36 1.64 11.85
CA CYS A 658 -8.36 2.68 12.12
C CYS A 658 -7.64 3.18 10.86
N ALA A 659 -7.24 2.26 9.98
CA ALA A 659 -6.57 2.60 8.72
C ALA A 659 -7.49 3.40 7.77
N THR A 660 -8.74 2.97 7.60
CA THR A 660 -9.71 3.62 6.71
C THR A 660 -10.17 4.98 7.24
N ILE A 661 -10.45 5.06 8.54
CA ILE A 661 -10.82 6.30 9.23
C ILE A 661 -9.64 7.30 9.18
N GLY A 662 -8.43 6.83 9.46
CA GLY A 662 -7.20 7.63 9.36
C GLY A 662 -6.93 8.14 7.95
N PHE A 663 -7.06 7.30 6.92
CA PHE A 663 -6.96 7.70 5.52
C PHE A 663 -7.97 8.79 5.15
N HIS A 664 -9.23 8.67 5.59
CA HIS A 664 -10.23 9.71 5.33
C HIS A 664 -9.95 11.01 6.09
N PHE A 665 -9.46 10.96 7.34
CA PHE A 665 -9.03 12.17 8.05
C PHE A 665 -7.77 12.81 7.43
N GLU A 666 -6.80 12.04 6.94
CA GLU A 666 -5.64 12.54 6.19
C GLU A 666 -6.09 13.24 4.90
N ARG A 667 -6.97 12.61 4.12
CA ARG A 667 -7.59 13.20 2.91
C ARG A 667 -8.46 14.42 3.19
N ALA A 668 -8.87 14.63 4.43
CA ALA A 668 -9.60 15.81 4.89
C ALA A 668 -8.70 16.94 5.42
N GLU A 669 -7.38 16.73 5.55
CA GLU A 669 -6.46 17.58 6.34
C GLU A 669 -6.92 17.77 7.80
N ALA A 670 -7.66 16.79 8.32
CA ALA A 670 -8.06 16.71 9.73
C ALA A 670 -6.90 16.11 10.55
N HIS A 671 -5.79 16.87 10.61
CA HIS A 671 -4.47 16.36 11.02
C HIS A 671 -4.44 15.72 12.42
N GLU A 672 -5.20 16.25 13.39
CA GLU A 672 -5.32 15.73 14.75
C GLU A 672 -5.93 14.32 14.76
N GLN A 673 -7.07 14.15 14.11
CA GLN A 673 -7.76 12.87 13.99
C GLN A 673 -6.95 11.89 13.12
N ALA A 674 -6.29 12.39 12.07
CA ALA A 674 -5.42 11.60 11.20
C ALA A 674 -4.23 11.02 11.98
N ALA A 675 -3.49 11.85 12.73
CA ALA A 675 -2.37 11.40 13.55
C ALA A 675 -2.79 10.33 14.57
N SER A 676 -3.92 10.54 15.26
CA SER A 676 -4.45 9.58 16.25
C SER A 676 -4.84 8.24 15.61
N TYR A 677 -5.63 8.26 14.53
CA TYR A 677 -6.12 7.04 13.89
C TYR A 677 -5.04 6.28 13.11
N LEU A 678 -4.11 6.99 12.45
CA LEU A 678 -2.99 6.38 11.73
C LEU A 678 -1.91 5.86 12.69
N GLY A 679 -1.63 6.54 13.80
CA GLY A 679 -0.75 6.00 14.85
C GLY A 679 -1.29 4.69 15.44
N ARG A 680 -2.61 4.62 15.67
CA ARG A 680 -3.28 3.39 16.11
C ARG A 680 -3.30 2.31 15.02
N ALA A 681 -3.36 2.69 13.74
CA ALA A 681 -3.19 1.75 12.62
C ALA A 681 -1.75 1.22 12.54
N ALA A 682 -0.74 2.06 12.80
CA ALA A 682 0.67 1.67 12.83
C ALA A 682 0.95 0.65 13.94
N GLU A 683 0.51 0.90 15.17
CA GLU A 683 0.66 -0.06 16.28
C GLU A 683 -0.13 -1.36 16.03
N ARG A 684 -1.31 -1.31 15.39
CA ARG A 684 -2.04 -2.53 14.98
C ARG A 684 -1.29 -3.30 13.90
N ALA A 685 -0.81 -2.63 12.85
CA ALA A 685 -0.05 -3.23 11.76
C ALA A 685 1.26 -3.88 12.26
N LYS A 686 1.97 -3.21 13.19
CA LYS A 686 3.14 -3.71 13.93
C LYS A 686 2.80 -4.91 14.81
N ALA A 687 1.66 -4.89 15.52
CA ALA A 687 1.16 -6.05 16.29
C ALA A 687 0.67 -7.22 15.41
N THR A 688 0.40 -6.98 14.12
CA THR A 688 0.18 -8.01 13.08
C THR A 688 1.40 -8.20 12.16
N PHE A 689 2.56 -7.62 12.50
CA PHE A 689 3.85 -7.83 11.85
C PHE A 689 3.86 -7.50 10.34
N ALA A 690 3.06 -6.50 9.96
CA ALA A 690 2.93 -5.94 8.61
C ALA A 690 3.71 -4.62 8.54
N ASN A 691 5.02 -4.75 8.35
CA ASN A 691 5.99 -3.72 8.76
C ASN A 691 6.07 -2.56 7.76
N ALA A 692 5.88 -2.84 6.47
CA ALA A 692 5.83 -1.81 5.43
C ALA A 692 4.61 -0.89 5.63
N GLU A 693 3.45 -1.48 5.94
CA GLU A 693 2.22 -0.75 6.25
C GLU A 693 2.35 0.01 7.57
N ALA A 694 2.95 -0.60 8.60
CA ALA A 694 3.22 0.08 9.88
C ALA A 694 4.15 1.29 9.71
N ILE A 695 5.24 1.19 8.94
CA ILE A 695 6.12 2.31 8.58
C ILE A 695 5.31 3.40 7.85
N GLY A 696 4.55 3.04 6.80
CA GLY A 696 3.73 3.99 6.05
C GLY A 696 2.70 4.73 6.92
N PHE A 697 2.07 4.03 7.87
CA PHE A 697 1.15 4.62 8.84
C PHE A 697 1.85 5.54 9.84
N TYR A 698 3.01 5.14 10.40
CA TYR A 698 3.80 6.03 11.26
C TYR A 698 4.21 7.28 10.49
N GLU A 699 4.72 7.16 9.27
CA GLU A 699 5.13 8.31 8.47
C GLU A 699 3.97 9.27 8.19
N SER A 700 2.79 8.78 7.82
CA SER A 700 1.62 9.64 7.62
C SER A 700 1.12 10.26 8.92
N ALA A 701 1.13 9.53 10.04
CA ALA A 701 0.79 10.08 11.35
C ALA A 701 1.79 11.17 11.80
N ILE A 702 3.08 10.98 11.52
CA ILE A 702 4.14 11.96 11.81
C ILE A 702 3.96 13.19 10.92
N ARG A 703 3.76 13.04 9.60
CA ARG A 703 3.48 14.16 8.69
C ARG A 703 2.27 14.98 9.17
N ALA A 704 1.19 14.33 9.57
CA ALA A 704 0.03 15.00 10.14
C ALA A 704 0.37 15.76 11.44
N THR A 705 1.18 15.17 12.32
CA THR A 705 1.63 15.82 13.56
C THR A 705 2.59 17.00 13.30
N GLU A 706 3.43 16.94 12.27
CA GLU A 706 4.28 18.07 11.86
C GLU A 706 3.45 19.27 11.39
N HIS A 707 2.35 19.05 10.67
CA HIS A 707 1.40 20.12 10.34
C HIS A 707 0.73 20.73 11.59
N LEU A 708 0.43 19.93 12.61
CA LEU A 708 -0.10 20.43 13.88
C LEU A 708 0.93 21.28 14.64
N LEU A 709 2.18 20.84 14.73
CA LEU A 709 3.28 21.57 15.38
C LEU A 709 3.59 22.90 14.68
N LEU A 710 3.57 22.92 13.33
CA LEU A 710 3.74 24.15 12.55
C LEU A 710 2.60 25.16 12.74
N ALA A 711 1.39 24.70 13.07
CA ALA A 711 0.24 25.56 13.34
C ALA A 711 0.17 26.00 14.82
N ASN A 712 0.53 25.10 15.75
CA ASN A 712 0.52 25.33 17.19
C ASN A 712 1.46 24.32 17.89
N ASP A 713 2.58 24.81 18.44
CA ASP A 713 3.59 24.00 19.16
C ASP A 713 3.13 23.65 20.58
N ALA A 714 1.99 22.96 20.69
CA ALA A 714 1.39 22.55 21.94
C ALA A 714 2.10 21.31 22.52
N PRO A 715 2.26 21.18 23.86
CA PRO A 715 2.88 20.01 24.48
C PRO A 715 2.22 18.68 24.12
N GLU A 716 0.92 18.68 23.83
CA GLU A 716 0.16 17.52 23.38
C GLU A 716 0.60 17.04 21.98
N HIS A 717 0.83 17.98 21.05
CA HIS A 717 1.37 17.68 19.72
C HIS A 717 2.84 17.22 19.81
N GLN A 718 3.64 17.83 20.68
CA GLN A 718 5.03 17.39 20.94
C GLN A 718 5.06 15.96 21.49
N HIS A 719 4.17 15.63 22.44
CA HIS A 719 4.07 14.29 23.01
C HIS A 719 3.61 13.25 21.96
N GLY A 720 2.65 13.61 21.09
CA GLY A 720 2.25 12.76 19.96
C GLY A 720 3.39 12.52 18.97
N ALA A 721 4.13 13.56 18.60
CA ALA A 721 5.29 13.45 17.71
C ALA A 721 6.40 12.59 18.32
N PHE A 722 6.65 12.75 19.62
CA PHE A 722 7.55 11.88 20.39
C PHE A 722 7.11 10.40 20.32
N GLN A 723 5.86 10.09 20.69
CA GLN A 723 5.34 8.70 20.69
C GLN A 723 5.45 8.05 19.31
N LEU A 724 5.08 8.76 18.24
CA LEU A 724 5.12 8.22 16.88
C LEU A 724 6.55 7.97 16.38
N ASN A 725 7.50 8.86 16.70
CA ASN A 725 8.91 8.63 16.36
C ASN A 725 9.53 7.54 17.26
N GLU A 726 9.15 7.43 18.54
CA GLU A 726 9.58 6.31 19.40
C GLU A 726 9.07 4.96 18.83
N GLY A 727 7.80 4.87 18.44
CA GLY A 727 7.20 3.66 17.87
C GLY A 727 7.80 3.24 16.52
N LEU A 728 8.12 4.22 15.66
CA LEU A 728 8.80 3.99 14.38
C LEU A 728 10.28 3.62 14.55
N GLY A 729 10.98 4.27 15.50
CA GLY A 729 12.36 3.93 15.85
C GLY A 729 12.48 2.49 16.38
N ASP A 730 11.55 2.09 17.25
CA ASP A 730 11.43 0.71 17.74
C ASP A 730 11.22 -0.27 16.58
N LEU A 731 10.34 0.07 15.63
CA LEU A 731 10.09 -0.76 14.44
C LEU A 731 11.33 -0.87 13.53
N PHE A 732 12.10 0.20 13.35
CA PHE A 732 13.36 0.13 12.59
C PHE A 732 14.44 -0.69 13.33
N THR A 733 14.57 -0.57 14.65
CA THR A 733 15.49 -1.43 15.42
C THR A 733 15.06 -2.90 15.36
N LEU A 734 13.76 -3.16 15.35
CA LEU A 734 13.16 -4.49 15.24
C LEU A 734 13.49 -5.15 13.89
N ILE A 735 13.27 -4.47 12.76
CA ILE A 735 13.62 -4.99 11.41
C ILE A 735 15.12 -4.91 11.05
N GLY A 736 16.01 -4.68 12.02
CA GLY A 736 17.46 -4.66 11.81
C GLY A 736 18.06 -3.35 11.25
N GLU A 737 17.22 -2.37 10.90
CA GLU A 737 17.57 -1.07 10.28
C GLU A 737 18.13 -0.06 11.28
N GLN A 738 19.20 -0.43 12.01
CA GLN A 738 19.70 0.30 13.18
C GLN A 738 20.14 1.75 12.89
N GLU A 739 20.53 2.07 11.65
CA GLU A 739 20.87 3.46 11.26
C GLU A 739 19.63 4.34 11.13
N LYS A 740 18.57 3.83 10.49
CA LYS A 740 17.26 4.52 10.42
C LYS A 740 16.65 4.65 11.81
N ALA A 741 16.74 3.59 12.62
CA ALA A 741 16.30 3.60 14.02
C ALA A 741 16.96 4.72 14.82
N ARG A 742 18.30 4.81 14.80
CA ARG A 742 19.05 5.87 15.50
C ARG A 742 18.72 7.27 14.99
N ALA A 743 18.51 7.45 13.68
CA ALA A 743 18.10 8.74 13.13
C ALA A 743 16.70 9.17 13.61
N ILE A 744 15.73 8.26 13.62
CA ILE A 744 14.37 8.52 14.11
C ILE A 744 14.35 8.72 15.64
N PHE A 745 15.13 7.95 16.40
CA PHE A 745 15.33 8.18 17.84
C PHE A 745 15.97 9.55 18.13
N GLN A 746 16.93 9.99 17.33
CA GLN A 746 17.51 11.33 17.49
C GLN A 746 16.48 12.43 17.21
N ARG A 747 15.57 12.24 16.26
CA ARG A 747 14.42 13.14 16.03
C ARG A 747 13.39 13.10 17.17
N ALA A 748 13.17 11.94 17.79
CA ALA A 748 12.29 11.81 18.97
C ALA A 748 12.79 12.63 20.18
N LEU A 749 14.11 12.82 20.31
CA LEU A 749 14.72 13.66 21.36
C LEU A 749 14.46 15.17 21.19
N ASP A 750 14.03 15.63 20.01
CA ASP A 750 13.77 17.04 19.74
C ASP A 750 12.39 17.47 20.26
N PHE A 751 11.41 16.55 20.26
CA PHE A 751 10.07 16.76 20.82
C PHE A 751 9.99 16.54 22.34
N LEU A 752 11.02 15.95 22.96
CA LEU A 752 11.06 15.73 24.40
C LEU A 752 11.53 16.96 25.17
N SER A 753 10.66 17.53 26.00
CA SER A 753 11.03 18.63 26.90
C SER A 753 12.27 18.30 27.75
N LYS A 754 13.07 19.29 28.11
CA LYS A 754 14.26 19.09 28.97
C LYS A 754 13.92 18.62 30.40
N ILE A 755 12.64 18.61 30.77
CA ILE A 755 12.13 18.17 32.07
C ILE A 755 11.76 16.67 32.05
N ASP A 756 11.44 16.11 30.87
CA ASP A 756 11.20 14.66 30.72
C ASP A 756 12.53 13.88 30.67
N ILE A 757 13.15 13.75 31.84
CA ILE A 757 14.41 13.02 32.01
C ILE A 757 14.26 11.52 31.70
N VAL A 758 13.09 10.93 31.95
CA VAL A 758 12.85 9.49 31.77
C VAL A 758 12.69 9.15 30.29
N GLY A 759 11.88 9.90 29.54
CA GLY A 759 11.78 9.77 28.09
C GLY A 759 13.13 10.02 27.39
N ARG A 760 13.87 11.06 27.81
CA ARG A 760 15.19 11.35 27.21
C ARG A 760 16.22 10.26 27.51
N ALA A 761 16.22 9.70 28.72
CA ALA A 761 17.09 8.58 29.06
C ALA A 761 16.72 7.30 28.28
N ARG A 762 15.43 6.98 28.16
CA ARG A 762 14.92 5.84 27.39
C ARG A 762 15.42 5.85 25.94
N ILE A 763 15.33 7.00 25.28
CA ILE A 763 15.74 7.12 23.88
C ILE A 763 17.27 7.00 23.73
N TYR A 764 18.06 7.58 24.63
CA TYR A 764 19.52 7.35 24.63
C TYR A 764 19.89 5.89 24.92
N ARG A 765 19.14 5.18 25.78
CA ARG A 765 19.30 3.74 25.97
C ARG A 765 19.01 2.97 24.69
N LYS A 766 17.88 3.23 24.01
CA LYS A 766 17.52 2.61 22.73
C LYS A 766 18.57 2.84 21.64
N ILE A 767 19.14 4.05 21.55
CA ILE A 767 20.28 4.37 20.68
C ILE A 767 21.50 3.50 21.04
N GLY A 768 21.83 3.38 22.33
CA GLY A 768 22.92 2.52 22.83
C GLY A 768 22.72 1.05 22.48
N PHE A 769 21.53 0.51 22.71
CA PHE A 769 21.15 -0.85 22.31
C PHE A 769 21.36 -1.09 20.81
N GLY A 770 20.93 -0.17 19.95
CA GLY A 770 21.18 -0.22 18.50
C GLY A 770 22.66 -0.18 18.10
N HIS A 771 23.54 0.45 18.90
CA HIS A 771 24.99 0.33 18.76
C HIS A 771 25.51 -1.03 19.24
N SER A 772 25.01 -1.56 20.36
CA SER A 772 25.39 -2.88 20.88
C SER A 772 25.07 -4.01 19.88
N LEU A 773 23.94 -3.96 19.19
CA LEU A 773 23.56 -4.93 18.15
C LEU A 773 24.58 -4.97 16.99
N GLN A 774 25.15 -3.83 16.62
CA GLN A 774 26.21 -3.72 15.61
C GLN A 774 27.63 -3.93 16.16
N ARG A 775 27.78 -4.36 17.43
CA ARG A 775 29.07 -4.47 18.14
C ARG A 775 29.87 -3.15 18.25
N HIS A 776 29.21 -2.01 18.09
CA HIS A 776 29.79 -0.67 18.26
C HIS A 776 29.90 -0.29 19.75
N PHE A 777 30.62 -1.11 20.52
CA PHE A 777 30.57 -1.11 21.99
C PHE A 777 30.93 0.22 22.66
N ALA A 778 31.89 0.98 22.12
CA ALA A 778 32.26 2.29 22.66
C ALA A 778 31.11 3.32 22.56
N ALA A 779 30.42 3.37 21.41
CA ALA A 779 29.25 4.23 21.22
C ALA A 779 28.03 3.75 22.03
N SER A 780 27.93 2.43 22.24
CA SER A 780 26.93 1.84 23.15
C SER A 780 27.11 2.34 24.58
N GLU A 781 28.33 2.29 25.14
CA GLU A 781 28.58 2.80 26.50
C GLU A 781 28.48 4.32 26.59
N GLU A 782 28.89 5.09 25.56
CA GLU A 782 28.69 6.54 25.55
C GLU A 782 27.19 6.91 25.66
N ALA A 783 26.34 6.24 24.88
CA ALA A 783 24.90 6.45 24.88
C ALA A 783 24.25 6.01 26.20
N LEU A 784 24.63 4.83 26.73
CA LEU A 784 24.12 4.33 28.01
C LEU A 784 24.56 5.19 29.19
N ALA A 785 25.84 5.58 29.28
CA ALA A 785 26.34 6.50 30.29
C ALA A 785 25.80 7.94 30.13
N LYS A 786 25.30 8.32 28.96
CA LYS A 786 24.55 9.57 28.75
C LYS A 786 23.11 9.46 29.25
N ALA A 787 22.42 8.35 28.99
CA ALA A 787 21.11 8.06 29.56
C ALA A 787 21.15 8.06 31.10
N ASP A 788 22.17 7.41 31.67
CA ASP A 788 22.37 7.27 33.12
C ASP A 788 22.53 8.64 33.81
N ARG A 789 23.40 9.51 33.25
CA ARG A 789 23.61 10.88 33.74
C ARG A 789 22.38 11.78 33.64
N ILE A 790 21.49 11.55 32.66
CA ILE A 790 20.25 12.32 32.51
C ILE A 790 19.27 12.00 33.65
N LEU A 791 19.17 10.73 34.06
CA LEU A 791 18.34 10.33 35.19
C LEU A 791 18.87 10.89 36.53
N ASP A 792 20.18 10.89 36.73
CA ASP A 792 20.81 11.35 37.98
C ASP A 792 20.81 12.87 38.14
N GLN A 793 20.72 13.65 37.05
CA GLN A 793 20.72 15.11 37.09
C GLN A 793 19.34 15.73 37.38
N GLY A 794 18.25 14.94 37.36
CA GLY A 794 16.89 15.47 37.45
C GLY A 794 16.01 14.95 38.59
N ALA A 795 16.47 13.97 39.38
CA ALA A 795 15.64 13.36 40.43
C ALA A 795 15.77 14.10 41.78
N THR A 796 14.64 14.58 42.31
CA THR A 796 14.49 14.92 43.74
C THR A 796 13.95 13.74 44.55
N GLU A 797 12.98 12.99 44.00
CA GLU A 797 12.55 11.68 44.48
C GLU A 797 12.32 10.74 43.28
N PRO A 798 12.89 9.51 43.24
CA PRO A 798 12.76 8.60 42.11
C PRO A 798 11.50 7.73 42.17
N ASP A 799 10.64 7.85 41.14
CA ASP A 799 9.38 7.09 41.01
C ASP A 799 9.56 5.73 40.31
N THR A 800 8.46 5.00 40.13
CA THR A 800 8.46 3.68 39.45
C THR A 800 8.91 3.76 37.99
N ALA A 801 8.64 4.86 37.28
CA ALA A 801 9.07 5.02 35.89
C ALA A 801 10.58 5.26 35.80
N TRP A 802 11.12 6.11 36.68
CA TRP A 802 12.56 6.35 36.86
C TRP A 802 13.28 5.06 37.23
N TRP A 803 12.78 4.29 38.20
CA TRP A 803 13.41 3.02 38.60
C TRP A 803 13.39 1.98 37.47
N ASN A 804 12.27 1.82 36.76
CA ASN A 804 12.19 0.91 35.62
C ASN A 804 13.25 1.24 34.55
N GLU A 805 13.41 2.52 34.18
CA GLU A 805 14.37 2.94 33.16
C GLU A 805 15.82 2.85 33.67
N LYS A 806 16.10 3.34 34.90
CA LYS A 806 17.41 3.27 35.55
C LYS A 806 17.94 1.84 35.61
N LEU A 807 17.11 0.90 36.07
CA LEU A 807 17.52 -0.51 36.17
C LEU A 807 17.70 -1.16 34.80
N GLN A 808 16.89 -0.80 33.79
CA GLN A 808 17.07 -1.31 32.43
C GLN A 808 18.37 -0.78 31.79
N ILE A 809 18.77 0.47 32.03
CA ILE A 809 20.09 1.00 31.59
C ILE A 809 21.24 0.16 32.17
N GLN A 810 21.23 -0.12 33.48
CA GLN A 810 22.34 -0.86 34.10
C GLN A 810 22.39 -2.33 33.66
N LEU A 811 21.24 -2.97 33.42
CA LEU A 811 21.20 -4.34 32.87
C LEU A 811 21.72 -4.40 31.42
N GLU A 812 21.54 -3.34 30.62
CA GLU A 812 22.14 -3.24 29.29
C GLU A 812 23.66 -2.98 29.37
N ARG A 813 24.14 -2.19 30.33
CA ARG A 813 25.58 -2.00 30.57
C ARG A 813 26.27 -3.26 31.11
N MET A 814 25.64 -3.99 32.03
CA MET A 814 26.09 -5.33 32.44
C MET A 814 26.16 -6.31 31.25
N GLN A 815 25.20 -6.22 30.31
CA GLN A 815 25.24 -7.03 29.08
C GLN A 815 26.39 -6.63 28.15
N LEU A 816 26.70 -5.33 28.07
CA LEU A 816 27.79 -4.78 27.27
C LEU A 816 29.16 -5.19 27.83
N PHE A 817 29.36 -5.06 29.14
CA PHE A 817 30.59 -5.46 29.82
C PHE A 817 30.85 -6.97 29.69
N TYR A 818 29.81 -7.82 29.74
CA TYR A 818 29.93 -9.25 29.41
C TYR A 818 30.50 -9.48 27.99
N TRP A 819 30.03 -8.76 26.98
CA TRP A 819 30.54 -8.87 25.61
C TRP A 819 31.96 -8.31 25.42
N GLN A 820 32.41 -7.41 26.31
CA GLN A 820 33.76 -6.84 26.31
C GLN A 820 34.76 -7.63 27.20
N GLY A 821 34.29 -8.58 28.01
CA GLY A 821 35.15 -9.28 28.99
C GLY A 821 35.39 -8.51 30.30
N MET A 822 34.67 -7.41 30.54
CA MET A 822 34.84 -6.48 31.66
C MET A 822 34.11 -6.98 32.92
N VAL A 823 34.57 -8.13 33.43
CA VAL A 823 33.96 -8.82 34.58
C VAL A 823 34.01 -7.99 35.88
N PRO A 824 35.11 -7.32 36.25
CA PRO A 824 35.16 -6.50 37.47
C PRO A 824 34.14 -5.35 37.46
N GLU A 825 34.00 -4.67 36.32
CA GLU A 825 33.03 -3.59 36.12
C GLU A 825 31.59 -4.10 36.16
N MET A 826 31.35 -5.28 35.59
CA MET A 826 30.06 -5.98 35.67
C MET A 826 29.70 -6.39 37.10
N GLN A 827 30.65 -6.88 37.89
CA GLN A 827 30.47 -7.22 39.32
C GLN A 827 30.22 -5.97 40.17
N GLN A 828 31.03 -4.92 39.99
CA GLN A 828 30.87 -3.65 40.71
C GLN A 828 29.51 -3.01 40.41
N LEU A 829 29.07 -3.05 39.15
CA LEU A 829 27.76 -2.56 38.76
C LEU A 829 26.62 -3.41 39.35
N ALA A 830 26.80 -4.73 39.42
CA ALA A 830 25.82 -5.61 40.04
C ALA A 830 25.65 -5.34 41.55
N GLU A 831 26.75 -5.16 42.29
CA GLU A 831 26.68 -4.87 43.73
C GLU A 831 26.03 -3.51 44.02
N ASN A 832 26.35 -2.49 43.20
CA ASN A 832 25.76 -1.16 43.31
C ASN A 832 24.22 -1.16 43.18
N TYR A 833 23.64 -2.08 42.40
CA TYR A 833 22.20 -2.11 42.08
C TYR A 833 21.43 -3.32 42.62
N ARG A 834 22.09 -4.30 43.26
CA ARG A 834 21.47 -5.52 43.83
C ARG A 834 20.18 -5.22 44.62
N VAL A 835 20.29 -4.38 45.65
CA VAL A 835 19.16 -4.01 46.54
C VAL A 835 18.08 -3.21 45.80
N ALA A 836 18.44 -2.45 44.78
CA ALA A 836 17.48 -1.69 43.97
C ALA A 836 16.68 -2.60 43.04
N ILE A 837 17.31 -3.61 42.43
CA ILE A 837 16.65 -4.59 41.55
C ILE A 837 15.71 -5.50 42.36
N GLU A 838 16.14 -5.94 43.55
CA GLU A 838 15.32 -6.76 44.46
C GLU A 838 14.07 -6.02 44.98
N ARG A 839 14.11 -4.69 45.13
CA ARG A 839 12.99 -3.87 45.63
C ARG A 839 12.10 -3.28 44.55
N ASN A 840 12.70 -2.75 43.49
CA ASN A 840 12.03 -1.88 42.51
C ASN A 840 12.01 -2.48 41.09
N GLY A 841 12.79 -3.53 40.84
CA GLY A 841 12.88 -4.17 39.52
C GLY A 841 11.66 -5.03 39.21
N SER A 842 11.17 -4.97 37.98
CA SER A 842 10.19 -5.92 37.47
C SER A 842 10.74 -7.36 37.45
N ALA A 843 9.86 -8.36 37.45
CA ALA A 843 10.27 -9.77 37.42
C ALA A 843 11.23 -10.09 36.26
N THR A 844 11.03 -9.48 35.07
CA THR A 844 11.92 -9.64 33.92
C THR A 844 13.32 -9.09 34.20
N GLN A 845 13.41 -7.94 34.87
CA GLN A 845 14.68 -7.33 35.26
C GLN A 845 15.38 -8.15 36.36
N GLN A 846 14.63 -8.72 37.31
CA GLN A 846 15.18 -9.61 38.33
C GLN A 846 15.73 -10.91 37.74
N ALA A 847 14.98 -11.56 36.82
CA ALA A 847 15.46 -12.76 36.11
C ALA A 847 16.70 -12.46 35.26
N ARG A 848 16.70 -11.34 34.53
CA ARG A 848 17.84 -10.86 33.71
C ARG A 848 19.07 -10.56 34.57
N PHE A 849 18.88 -9.97 35.75
CA PHE A 849 19.96 -9.68 36.69
C PHE A 849 20.62 -10.96 37.22
N LEU A 850 19.82 -11.92 37.69
CA LEU A 850 20.31 -13.21 38.19
C LEU A 850 21.06 -14.00 37.09
N LYS A 851 20.56 -13.96 35.85
CA LYS A 851 21.23 -14.52 34.67
C LYS A 851 22.60 -13.88 34.44
N GLN A 852 22.69 -12.55 34.52
CA GLN A 852 23.94 -11.82 34.30
C GLN A 852 24.94 -12.03 35.43
N LEU A 853 24.51 -12.09 36.70
CA LEU A 853 25.36 -12.51 37.82
C LEU A 853 25.94 -13.92 37.62
N ALA A 854 25.11 -14.88 37.20
CA ALA A 854 25.58 -16.24 36.91
C ALA A 854 26.62 -16.28 35.78
N LEU A 855 26.43 -15.47 34.72
CA LEU A 855 27.41 -15.31 33.64
C LEU A 855 28.71 -14.63 34.08
N ALA A 856 28.64 -13.61 34.95
CA ALA A 856 29.83 -12.94 35.49
C ALA A 856 30.71 -13.92 36.29
N LEU A 857 30.10 -14.69 37.20
CA LEU A 857 30.81 -15.74 37.96
C LEU A 857 31.34 -16.87 37.05
N LEU A 858 30.63 -17.22 35.98
CA LEU A 858 31.12 -18.19 34.99
C LEU A 858 32.39 -17.70 34.28
N MET A 859 32.48 -16.40 33.97
CA MET A 859 33.66 -15.81 33.34
C MET A 859 34.82 -15.65 34.32
N GLU A 860 34.56 -15.17 35.55
CA GLU A 860 35.55 -15.06 36.63
C GLU A 860 36.19 -16.41 36.95
N SER A 861 35.37 -17.46 37.12
CA SER A 861 35.83 -18.84 37.35
C SER A 861 36.48 -19.49 36.12
N ARG A 862 36.67 -18.75 35.02
CA ARG A 862 37.16 -19.23 33.71
C ARG A 862 36.45 -20.51 33.26
N PHE A 863 35.12 -20.48 33.27
CA PHE A 863 34.24 -21.60 32.90
C PHE A 863 34.39 -22.86 33.78
N ARG A 864 34.70 -22.70 35.08
CA ARG A 864 34.63 -23.75 36.10
C ARG A 864 33.52 -23.44 37.13
N PRO A 865 32.26 -23.78 36.85
CA PRO A 865 31.11 -23.29 37.61
C PRO A 865 31.15 -23.55 39.11
N THR A 866 31.01 -22.48 39.91
CA THR A 866 30.81 -22.58 41.35
C THR A 866 29.39 -23.06 41.69
N ALA A 867 29.17 -23.48 42.94
CA ALA A 867 27.83 -23.80 43.42
C ALA A 867 26.88 -22.58 43.35
N GLU A 868 27.40 -21.38 43.63
CA GLU A 868 26.68 -20.11 43.54
C GLU A 868 26.27 -19.77 42.09
N CYS A 869 27.15 -20.01 41.12
CA CYS A 869 26.85 -19.83 39.68
C CYS A 869 25.65 -20.68 39.24
N VAL A 870 25.56 -21.95 39.69
CA VAL A 870 24.40 -22.82 39.44
C VAL A 870 23.15 -22.31 40.16
N GLU A 871 23.25 -21.91 41.43
CA GLU A 871 22.11 -21.44 42.21
C GLU A 871 21.51 -20.15 41.63
N LEU A 872 22.34 -19.18 41.23
CA LEU A 872 21.90 -17.97 40.55
C LEU A 872 21.21 -18.29 39.21
N ALA A 873 21.72 -19.27 38.45
CA ALA A 873 21.07 -19.70 37.21
C ALA A 873 19.73 -20.41 37.45
N ARG A 874 19.61 -21.26 38.48
CA ARG A 874 18.32 -21.87 38.88
C ARG A 874 17.33 -20.81 39.35
N ARG A 875 17.77 -19.83 40.15
CA ARG A 875 16.96 -18.68 40.58
C ARG A 875 16.54 -17.80 39.41
N ALA A 876 17.39 -17.60 38.40
CA ALA A 876 17.03 -16.88 37.17
C ALA A 876 15.93 -17.61 36.38
N VAL A 877 16.01 -18.95 36.27
CA VAL A 877 14.96 -19.76 35.65
C VAL A 877 13.66 -19.67 36.46
N GLY A 878 13.70 -19.86 37.78
CA GLY A 878 12.51 -19.78 38.64
C GLY A 878 11.86 -18.39 38.63
N ALA A 879 12.65 -17.32 38.70
CA ALA A 879 12.16 -15.95 38.55
C ALA A 879 11.52 -15.68 37.19
N SER A 880 11.91 -16.42 36.14
CA SER A 880 11.31 -16.32 34.81
C SER A 880 9.96 -17.04 34.67
N GLU A 881 9.58 -17.90 35.63
CA GLU A 881 8.33 -18.66 35.55
C GLU A 881 7.13 -17.79 35.92
N GLY A 882 6.07 -17.87 35.11
CA GLY A 882 4.94 -16.94 35.17
C GLY A 882 5.17 -15.59 34.48
N ILE A 883 6.40 -15.20 34.12
CA ILE A 883 6.61 -14.03 33.26
C ILE A 883 6.09 -14.33 31.85
N PRO A 884 5.36 -13.40 31.21
CA PRO A 884 4.99 -13.53 29.80
C PRO A 884 6.21 -13.63 28.85
N ASP A 885 7.33 -13.00 29.20
CA ASP A 885 8.54 -12.85 28.39
C ASP A 885 9.20 -14.20 28.05
N LEU A 886 8.81 -14.78 26.90
CA LEU A 886 9.39 -16.04 26.44
C LEU A 886 10.84 -15.88 25.96
N TRP A 887 11.26 -14.68 25.54
CA TRP A 887 12.64 -14.43 25.12
C TRP A 887 13.58 -14.53 26.32
N GLU A 888 13.29 -13.80 27.42
CA GLU A 888 14.09 -13.88 28.64
C GLU A 888 14.02 -15.29 29.25
N ARG A 889 12.84 -15.93 29.27
CA ARG A 889 12.66 -17.34 29.70
C ARG A 889 13.46 -18.35 28.88
N CYS A 890 13.75 -18.05 27.61
CA CYS A 890 14.59 -18.87 26.75
C CYS A 890 16.07 -18.65 27.08
N TYR A 891 16.50 -17.39 27.22
CA TYR A 891 17.88 -17.03 27.55
C TYR A 891 18.31 -17.53 28.94
N VAL A 892 17.46 -17.47 29.99
CA VAL A 892 17.82 -18.02 31.32
C VAL A 892 17.98 -19.55 31.30
N ARG A 893 17.17 -20.28 30.51
CA ARG A 893 17.28 -21.74 30.36
C ARG A 893 18.55 -22.12 29.60
N PHE A 894 18.90 -21.35 28.56
CA PHE A 894 20.17 -21.51 27.87
C PHE A 894 21.37 -21.27 28.79
N THR A 895 21.35 -20.19 29.59
CA THR A 895 22.41 -19.90 30.57
C THR A 895 22.55 -21.02 31.60
N LEU A 896 21.45 -21.54 32.17
CA LEU A 896 21.50 -22.70 33.07
C LEU A 896 22.10 -23.93 32.37
N GLY A 897 21.65 -24.25 31.16
CA GLY A 897 22.15 -25.41 30.41
C GLY A 897 23.64 -25.32 30.06
N LEU A 898 24.12 -24.12 29.71
CA LEU A 898 25.53 -23.83 29.47
C LEU A 898 26.38 -24.04 30.74
N ILE A 899 25.91 -23.52 31.88
CA ILE A 899 26.57 -23.67 33.18
C ILE A 899 26.66 -25.14 33.59
N GLN A 900 25.57 -25.90 33.45
CA GLN A 900 25.53 -27.32 33.79
C GLN A 900 26.43 -28.18 32.87
N LEU A 901 26.58 -27.79 31.60
CA LEU A 901 27.50 -28.45 30.66
C LEU A 901 28.97 -28.32 31.08
N PHE A 902 29.39 -27.14 31.52
CA PHE A 902 30.76 -26.93 32.03
C PHE A 902 30.99 -27.57 33.40
N ARG A 903 29.95 -27.68 34.22
CA ARG A 903 29.96 -28.44 35.48
C ARG A 903 29.97 -29.97 35.27
N CYS A 904 29.73 -30.44 34.04
CA CYS A 904 29.60 -31.85 33.66
C CYS A 904 28.36 -32.57 34.23
N ASP A 905 27.36 -31.82 34.70
CA ASP A 905 26.03 -32.34 35.07
C ASP A 905 25.17 -32.52 33.80
N LEU A 906 25.60 -33.44 32.93
CA LEU A 906 25.18 -33.53 31.52
C LEU A 906 23.69 -33.81 31.30
N ASP A 907 23.00 -34.48 32.22
CA ASP A 907 21.56 -34.72 32.12
C ASP A 907 20.75 -33.44 32.38
N GLU A 908 21.12 -32.64 33.39
CA GLU A 908 20.51 -31.33 33.62
C GLU A 908 20.88 -30.34 32.50
N ALA A 909 22.11 -30.43 31.96
CA ALA A 909 22.54 -29.64 30.81
C ALA A 909 21.70 -29.92 29.56
N VAL A 910 21.50 -31.21 29.20
CA VAL A 910 20.65 -31.60 28.07
C VAL A 910 19.20 -31.19 28.30
N ALA A 911 18.65 -31.35 29.50
CA ALA A 911 17.28 -30.95 29.81
C ALA A 911 17.07 -29.43 29.64
N ALA A 912 17.96 -28.61 30.23
CA ALA A 912 17.87 -27.15 30.18
C ALA A 912 18.12 -26.59 28.76
N LEU A 913 19.11 -27.12 28.04
CA LEU A 913 19.37 -26.73 26.65
C LEU A 913 18.28 -27.20 25.69
N SER A 914 17.63 -28.35 25.92
CA SER A 914 16.49 -28.81 25.10
C SER A 914 15.26 -27.92 25.32
N ALA A 915 14.97 -27.55 26.57
CA ALA A 915 13.89 -26.61 26.87
C ALA A 915 14.15 -25.20 26.33
N ALA A 916 15.42 -24.76 26.28
CA ALA A 916 15.82 -23.56 25.56
C ALA A 916 15.66 -23.71 24.04
N LEU A 917 16.04 -24.85 23.45
CA LEU A 917 15.87 -25.10 22.01
C LEU A 917 14.39 -25.09 21.58
N GLU A 918 13.52 -25.76 22.36
CA GLU A 918 12.07 -25.80 22.10
C GLU A 918 11.47 -24.39 22.16
N LEU A 919 11.80 -23.60 23.19
CA LEU A 919 11.38 -22.21 23.28
C LEU A 919 11.93 -21.37 22.12
N ALA A 920 13.22 -21.49 21.78
CA ALA A 920 13.83 -20.79 20.67
C ALA A 920 13.16 -21.12 19.32
N GLN A 921 12.72 -22.36 19.10
CA GLN A 921 12.00 -22.77 17.89
C GLN A 921 10.53 -22.31 17.88
N ARG A 922 9.87 -22.30 19.05
CA ARG A 922 8.51 -21.77 19.27
C ARG A 922 8.47 -20.25 19.06
N ILE A 923 9.50 -19.53 19.48
CA ILE A 923 9.63 -18.07 19.33
C ILE A 923 10.58 -17.67 18.18
N GLY A 924 10.99 -18.61 17.32
CA GLY A 924 11.88 -18.38 16.18
C GLY A 924 13.15 -17.55 16.45
N GLU A 925 13.72 -17.61 17.65
CA GLU A 925 15.01 -16.98 17.96
C GLU A 925 16.12 -17.84 17.34
N ARG A 926 16.46 -17.53 16.08
CA ARG A 926 17.36 -18.35 15.25
C ARG A 926 18.80 -18.36 15.76
N ILE A 927 19.25 -17.29 16.42
CA ILE A 927 20.60 -17.18 16.99
C ILE A 927 20.70 -18.09 18.20
N LEU A 928 19.70 -18.07 19.09
CA LEU A 928 19.65 -18.93 20.27
C LEU A 928 19.31 -20.38 19.94
N GLU A 929 18.54 -20.64 18.87
CA GLU A 929 18.37 -21.99 18.30
C GLU A 929 19.73 -22.56 17.86
N SER A 930 20.51 -21.80 17.07
CA SER A 930 21.84 -22.21 16.61
C SER A 930 22.80 -22.49 17.79
N ARG A 931 22.80 -21.61 18.79
CA ARG A 931 23.56 -21.78 20.04
C ARG A 931 23.15 -23.03 20.79
N SER A 932 21.85 -23.25 20.98
CA SER A 932 21.31 -24.39 21.74
C SER A 932 21.61 -25.72 21.03
N LEU A 933 21.45 -25.80 19.71
CA LEU A 933 21.87 -26.97 18.92
C LEU A 933 23.36 -27.26 19.07
N THR A 934 24.21 -26.23 19.01
CA THR A 934 25.67 -26.37 19.14
C THR A 934 26.07 -26.93 20.51
N TYR A 935 25.53 -26.36 21.59
CA TYR A 935 25.86 -26.82 22.95
C TYR A 935 25.19 -28.15 23.32
N LEU A 936 24.03 -28.48 22.74
CA LEU A 936 23.47 -29.83 22.81
C LEU A 936 24.36 -30.86 22.10
N ALA A 937 24.91 -30.54 20.92
CA ALA A 937 25.86 -31.42 20.24
C ALA A 937 27.08 -31.71 21.12
N LEU A 938 27.64 -30.67 21.76
CA LEU A 938 28.74 -30.82 22.71
C LEU A 938 28.35 -31.62 23.97
N ALA A 939 27.13 -31.43 24.50
CA ALA A 939 26.62 -32.20 25.62
C ALA A 939 26.47 -33.69 25.26
N HIS A 940 25.90 -34.01 24.09
CA HIS A 940 25.78 -35.39 23.61
C HIS A 940 27.14 -36.02 23.27
N ARG A 941 28.12 -35.23 22.79
CA ARG A 941 29.53 -35.64 22.69
C ARG A 941 30.09 -36.04 24.06
N ARG A 942 29.95 -35.19 25.09
CA ARG A 942 30.40 -35.50 26.46
C ARG A 942 29.66 -36.71 27.07
N ARG A 943 28.49 -37.09 26.55
CA ARG A 943 27.76 -38.33 26.91
C ARG A 943 28.17 -39.56 26.08
N GLY A 944 29.08 -39.43 25.12
CA GLY A 944 29.45 -40.50 24.18
C GLY A 944 28.38 -40.84 23.13
N ASN A 945 27.32 -40.03 23.00
CA ASN A 945 26.21 -40.30 22.08
C ASN A 945 26.50 -39.73 20.68
N VAL A 946 27.23 -40.51 19.88
CA VAL A 946 27.73 -40.14 18.54
C VAL A 946 26.61 -39.72 17.58
N ASP A 947 25.50 -40.46 17.53
CA ASP A 947 24.42 -40.19 16.59
C ASP A 947 23.67 -38.88 16.90
N GLN A 948 23.36 -38.61 18.17
CA GLN A 948 22.72 -37.36 18.54
C GLN A 948 23.69 -36.17 18.39
N ALA A 949 24.96 -36.33 18.78
CA ALA A 949 25.98 -35.30 18.56
C ALA A 949 26.09 -34.93 17.07
N ARG A 950 26.05 -35.92 16.17
CA ARG A 950 26.03 -35.69 14.73
C ARG A 950 24.77 -34.94 14.27
N ILE A 951 23.58 -35.45 14.59
CA ILE A 951 22.30 -34.86 14.15
C ILE A 951 22.17 -33.41 14.62
N LEU A 952 22.63 -33.10 15.84
CA LEU A 952 22.63 -31.75 16.40
C LEU A 952 23.68 -30.85 15.75
N ALA A 953 24.90 -31.36 15.49
CA ALA A 953 25.97 -30.60 14.85
C ALA A 953 25.70 -30.34 13.35
N ASP A 954 25.10 -31.27 12.61
CA ASP A 954 24.65 -31.08 11.22
C ASP A 954 23.65 -29.91 11.14
N ARG A 955 22.63 -29.92 12.01
CA ARG A 955 21.62 -28.84 12.12
C ARG A 955 22.23 -27.51 12.57
N ALA A 956 23.16 -27.55 13.53
CA ALA A 956 23.87 -26.36 14.00
C ALA A 956 24.71 -25.73 12.89
N ALA A 957 25.45 -26.52 12.11
CA ALA A 957 26.25 -26.06 10.99
C ALA A 957 25.39 -25.40 9.89
N GLU A 958 24.27 -26.04 9.51
CA GLU A 958 23.36 -25.48 8.51
C GLU A 958 22.78 -24.13 8.94
N LEU A 959 22.34 -24.03 10.20
CA LEU A 959 21.75 -22.81 10.74
C LEU A 959 22.78 -21.70 10.98
N ALA A 960 23.94 -22.02 11.58
CA ALA A 960 25.02 -21.06 11.81
C ALA A 960 25.56 -20.49 10.49
N THR A 961 25.62 -21.30 9.42
CA THR A 961 26.02 -20.84 8.08
C THR A 961 25.01 -19.85 7.50
N LYS A 962 23.70 -20.11 7.62
CA LYS A 962 22.64 -19.19 7.19
C LYS A 962 22.62 -17.88 7.96
N LEU A 963 23.12 -17.86 9.19
CA LEU A 963 23.20 -16.70 10.07
C LEU A 963 24.59 -16.02 10.09
N ALA A 964 25.54 -16.48 9.26
CA ALA A 964 26.94 -16.02 9.24
C ALA A 964 27.65 -16.04 10.62
N MET A 965 27.28 -16.99 11.49
CA MET A 965 27.79 -17.11 12.87
C MET A 965 29.10 -17.92 12.90
N THR A 966 30.20 -17.33 12.42
CA THR A 966 31.53 -17.95 12.24
C THR A 966 31.97 -18.84 13.40
N GLU A 967 31.84 -18.36 14.64
CA GLU A 967 32.26 -19.10 15.83
C GLU A 967 31.42 -20.39 16.08
N TYR A 968 30.15 -20.38 15.68
CA TYR A 968 29.24 -21.52 15.77
C TYR A 968 29.34 -22.47 14.57
N ILE A 969 29.71 -21.97 13.38
CA ILE A 969 30.11 -22.82 12.24
C ILE A 969 31.33 -23.66 12.63
N ALA A 970 32.35 -23.02 13.20
CA ALA A 970 33.57 -23.68 13.68
C ALA A 970 33.29 -24.68 14.82
N MET A 971 32.51 -24.31 15.84
CA MET A 971 32.04 -25.24 16.88
C MET A 971 31.33 -26.47 16.30
N SER A 972 30.50 -26.29 15.27
CA SER A 972 29.76 -27.39 14.64
C SER A 972 30.71 -28.32 13.89
N LYS A 973 31.66 -27.78 13.10
CA LYS A 973 32.73 -28.57 12.45
C LYS A 973 33.58 -29.33 13.45
N ALA A 974 33.97 -28.71 14.57
CA ALA A 974 34.76 -29.35 15.63
C ALA A 974 34.01 -30.52 16.33
N ASN A 975 32.68 -30.47 16.42
CA ASN A 975 31.87 -31.60 16.89
C ASN A 975 31.72 -32.69 15.81
N LEU A 976 31.60 -32.33 14.54
CA LEU A 976 31.58 -33.29 13.43
C LEU A 976 32.93 -33.99 13.23
N ALA A 977 34.05 -33.34 13.53
CA ALA A 977 35.38 -33.96 13.56
C ALA A 977 35.46 -35.10 14.59
N TRP A 978 34.91 -34.88 15.79
CA TRP A 978 34.79 -35.92 16.83
C TRP A 978 33.90 -37.08 16.40
N VAL A 979 32.76 -36.80 15.76
CA VAL A 979 31.89 -37.83 15.18
C VAL A 979 32.64 -38.64 14.12
N ALA A 980 33.39 -37.98 13.23
CA ALA A 980 34.20 -38.64 12.21
C ALA A 980 35.28 -39.54 12.85
N TRP A 981 35.98 -39.07 13.89
CA TRP A 981 36.96 -39.86 14.63
C TRP A 981 36.35 -41.09 15.32
N LYS A 982 35.26 -40.94 16.08
CA LYS A 982 34.55 -42.10 16.71
C LYS A 982 33.94 -43.07 15.66
N GLN A 983 33.81 -42.66 14.39
CA GLN A 983 33.41 -43.49 13.25
C GLN A 983 34.59 -44.00 12.40
N SER A 984 35.84 -43.82 12.86
CA SER A 984 37.08 -44.18 12.13
C SER A 984 37.25 -43.49 10.77
N ARG A 985 36.52 -42.41 10.49
CA ARG A 985 36.68 -41.55 9.30
C ARG A 985 37.78 -40.52 9.55
N LEU A 986 39.01 -41.01 9.65
CA LEU A 986 40.14 -40.24 10.18
C LEU A 986 40.55 -39.06 9.30
N ASP A 987 40.32 -39.10 7.98
CA ASP A 987 40.65 -37.98 7.08
C ASP A 987 39.59 -36.87 7.13
N ASP A 988 38.30 -37.24 7.25
CA ASP A 988 37.22 -36.29 7.52
C ASP A 988 37.42 -35.57 8.87
N CYS A 989 37.93 -36.29 9.88
CA CYS A 989 38.30 -35.71 11.17
C CYS A 989 39.40 -34.64 11.04
N ASP A 990 40.50 -34.97 10.35
CA ASP A 990 41.63 -34.04 10.15
C ASP A 990 41.17 -32.78 9.39
N LEU A 991 40.32 -32.96 8.37
CA LEU A 991 39.75 -31.85 7.58
C LEU A 991 38.84 -30.96 8.41
N LEU A 992 37.78 -31.52 9.02
CA LEU A 992 36.79 -30.76 9.78
C LEU A 992 37.40 -30.07 11.01
N GLY A 993 38.38 -30.71 11.67
CA GLY A 993 39.11 -30.12 12.78
C GLY A 993 39.98 -28.95 12.35
N LYS A 994 40.71 -29.09 11.24
CA LYS A 994 41.54 -28.00 10.66
C LYS A 994 40.68 -26.81 10.23
N GLU A 995 39.57 -27.05 9.54
CA GLU A 995 38.64 -25.99 9.13
C GLU A 995 38.02 -25.25 10.32
N ALA A 996 37.76 -25.94 11.45
CA ALA A 996 37.26 -25.29 12.67
C ALA A 996 38.31 -24.37 13.31
N LEU A 997 39.57 -24.83 13.39
CA LEU A 997 40.69 -24.04 13.91
C LEU A 997 40.96 -22.81 13.02
N GLU A 998 41.01 -22.98 11.70
CA GLU A 998 41.21 -21.87 10.76
C GLU A 998 40.12 -20.78 10.90
N LEU A 999 38.86 -21.18 11.05
CA LEU A 999 37.75 -20.24 11.27
C LEU A 999 37.85 -19.50 12.62
N TRP A 1000 38.26 -20.17 13.70
CA TRP A 1000 38.44 -19.52 15.01
C TRP A 1000 39.69 -18.63 15.07
N HIS A 1001 40.78 -19.03 14.43
CA HIS A 1001 42.06 -18.29 14.43
C HIS A 1001 41.99 -17.04 13.55
N ALA A 1002 41.09 -17.01 12.55
CA ALA A 1002 40.80 -15.84 11.74
C ALA A 1002 39.91 -14.79 12.44
N MET A 1003 39.42 -15.04 13.66
CA MET A 1003 38.58 -14.09 14.41
C MET A 1003 39.41 -13.02 15.13
N ALA A 1004 38.94 -11.77 15.11
CA ALA A 1004 39.60 -10.65 15.80
C ALA A 1004 39.77 -10.87 17.31
N ASN A 1005 38.83 -11.59 17.93
CA ASN A 1005 39.00 -12.22 19.24
C ASN A 1005 38.91 -13.74 19.04
N PRO A 1006 40.04 -14.49 19.07
CA PRO A 1006 40.03 -15.94 18.85
C PRO A 1006 39.18 -16.69 19.88
N TYR A 1007 38.43 -17.69 19.41
CA TYR A 1007 37.58 -18.50 20.29
C TYR A 1007 38.42 -19.42 21.18
N SER A 1008 38.02 -19.60 22.44
CA SER A 1008 38.85 -20.22 23.48
C SER A 1008 38.75 -21.75 23.57
N MET A 1009 38.11 -22.43 22.63
CA MET A 1009 37.74 -23.86 22.75
C MET A 1009 38.38 -24.76 21.69
N ASP A 1010 39.60 -24.45 21.25
CA ASP A 1010 40.38 -25.24 20.28
C ASP A 1010 40.44 -26.74 20.63
N TRP A 1011 40.44 -27.08 21.93
CA TRP A 1011 40.41 -28.46 22.43
C TRP A 1011 39.28 -29.32 21.83
N ILE A 1012 38.15 -28.72 21.46
CA ILE A 1012 37.03 -29.43 20.84
C ILE A 1012 37.45 -30.02 19.49
N ALA A 1013 38.28 -29.31 18.71
CA ALA A 1013 38.85 -29.80 17.45
C ALA A 1013 40.15 -30.60 17.67
N LEU A 1014 41.05 -30.12 18.54
CA LEU A 1014 42.37 -30.70 18.73
C LEU A 1014 42.32 -32.14 19.27
N TRP A 1015 41.46 -32.45 20.25
CA TRP A 1015 41.39 -33.81 20.81
C TRP A 1015 41.05 -34.89 19.76
N PRO A 1016 40.00 -34.74 18.93
CA PRO A 1016 39.77 -35.62 17.77
C PRO A 1016 40.96 -35.75 16.83
N MET A 1017 41.64 -34.64 16.51
CA MET A 1017 42.80 -34.65 15.61
C MET A 1017 44.02 -35.36 16.23
N ILE A 1018 44.25 -35.23 17.53
CA ILE A 1018 45.27 -36.00 18.28
C ILE A 1018 44.94 -37.49 18.21
N GLY A 1019 43.69 -37.87 18.47
CA GLY A 1019 43.23 -39.26 18.37
C GLY A 1019 43.32 -39.85 16.96
N SER A 1020 43.08 -39.02 15.93
CA SER A 1020 43.30 -39.36 14.52
C SER A 1020 44.78 -39.56 14.20
N ALA A 1021 45.65 -38.64 14.64
CA ALA A 1021 47.09 -38.72 14.43
C ALA A 1021 47.72 -39.94 15.14
N LEU A 1022 47.29 -40.26 16.37
CA LEU A 1022 47.70 -41.48 17.09
C LEU A 1022 47.21 -42.75 16.36
N ALA A 1023 45.94 -42.81 15.95
CA ALA A 1023 45.42 -43.94 15.16
C ALA A 1023 46.11 -44.11 13.78
N LYS A 1024 46.66 -43.02 13.23
CA LYS A 1024 47.49 -43.00 12.00
C LYS A 1024 48.99 -43.24 12.25
N GLN A 1025 49.41 -43.49 13.49
CA GLN A 1025 50.82 -43.63 13.93
C GLN A 1025 51.71 -42.40 13.60
N LYS A 1026 51.11 -41.22 13.49
CA LYS A 1026 51.79 -39.95 13.17
C LYS A 1026 52.16 -39.18 14.45
N ILE A 1027 53.06 -39.75 15.25
CA ILE A 1027 53.35 -39.25 16.61
C ILE A 1027 53.77 -37.78 16.63
N ALA A 1028 54.66 -37.34 15.74
CA ALA A 1028 55.04 -35.92 15.64
C ALA A 1028 53.87 -34.97 15.30
N GLN A 1029 52.90 -35.42 14.50
CA GLN A 1029 51.67 -34.64 14.23
C GLN A 1029 50.79 -34.59 15.49
N ALA A 1030 50.71 -35.68 16.26
CA ALA A 1030 49.95 -35.73 17.51
C ALA A 1030 50.56 -34.81 18.59
N VAL A 1031 51.89 -34.79 18.72
CA VAL A 1031 52.62 -33.86 19.62
C VAL A 1031 52.40 -32.41 19.23
N GLU A 1032 52.46 -32.07 17.93
CA GLU A 1032 52.24 -30.69 17.47
C GLU A 1032 50.79 -30.21 17.72
N LEU A 1033 49.80 -31.09 17.52
CA LEU A 1033 48.41 -30.81 17.89
C LEU A 1033 48.23 -30.68 19.41
N ALA A 1034 48.97 -31.46 20.22
CA ALA A 1034 48.96 -31.35 21.67
C ALA A 1034 49.56 -30.02 22.17
N LYS A 1035 50.60 -29.48 21.52
CA LYS A 1035 51.12 -28.12 21.82
C LYS A 1035 50.03 -27.05 21.65
N GLY A 1036 49.15 -27.22 20.66
CA GLY A 1036 47.98 -26.36 20.44
C GLY A 1036 47.02 -26.26 21.64
N LEU A 1037 47.01 -27.26 22.54
CA LEU A 1037 46.19 -27.23 23.75
C LEU A 1037 46.65 -26.16 24.77
N PHE A 1038 47.87 -25.64 24.65
CA PHE A 1038 48.49 -24.67 25.56
C PHE A 1038 48.49 -23.23 25.04
N ARG A 1039 47.76 -22.92 23.95
CA ARG A 1039 47.65 -21.55 23.41
C ARG A 1039 47.13 -20.56 24.48
N ASP A 1040 47.68 -19.35 24.48
CA ASP A 1040 47.10 -18.26 25.27
C ASP A 1040 45.60 -18.05 24.95
N GLY A 1041 44.83 -17.70 25.99
CA GLY A 1041 43.38 -17.55 25.91
C GLY A 1041 42.57 -18.86 25.91
N GLN A 1042 43.21 -20.05 25.92
CA GLN A 1042 42.50 -21.33 26.00
C GLN A 1042 41.60 -21.45 27.24
N HIS A 1043 40.43 -22.04 27.05
CA HIS A 1043 39.52 -22.53 28.09
C HIS A 1043 40.25 -23.56 28.99
N PRO A 1044 40.24 -23.42 30.33
CA PRO A 1044 40.87 -24.38 31.21
C PRO A 1044 40.33 -25.80 31.03
N ILE A 1045 41.22 -26.76 30.79
CA ILE A 1045 40.95 -28.19 30.96
C ILE A 1045 41.35 -28.57 32.40
N GLU A 1046 41.08 -29.77 32.86
CA GLU A 1046 41.53 -30.27 34.16
C GLU A 1046 43.06 -30.36 34.21
N GLU A 1047 43.63 -30.07 35.37
CA GLU A 1047 45.08 -29.92 35.57
C GLU A 1047 45.84 -31.23 35.34
N GLU A 1048 45.21 -32.36 35.66
CA GLU A 1048 45.75 -33.72 35.43
C GLU A 1048 45.93 -33.99 33.92
N VAL A 1049 44.90 -33.70 33.09
CA VAL A 1049 44.98 -33.81 31.63
C VAL A 1049 46.10 -32.92 31.09
N MET A 1050 46.17 -31.66 31.55
CA MET A 1050 47.19 -30.71 31.07
C MET A 1050 48.60 -31.02 31.57
N SER A 1051 48.74 -31.71 32.71
CA SER A 1051 50.03 -32.19 33.22
C SER A 1051 50.53 -33.38 32.41
N GLU A 1052 49.69 -34.38 32.16
CA GLU A 1052 50.05 -35.53 31.33
C GLU A 1052 50.34 -35.13 29.87
N THR A 1053 49.53 -34.23 29.30
CA THR A 1053 49.77 -33.68 27.96
C THR A 1053 51.11 -32.93 27.89
N ARG A 1054 51.51 -32.23 28.97
CA ARG A 1054 52.80 -31.53 29.02
C ARG A 1054 53.97 -32.51 29.06
N ASN A 1055 53.90 -33.54 29.92
CA ASN A 1055 54.93 -34.59 29.99
C ASN A 1055 55.16 -35.21 28.60
N ALA A 1056 54.07 -35.51 27.88
CA ALA A 1056 54.09 -36.08 26.54
C ALA A 1056 54.63 -35.15 25.42
N ILE A 1057 54.68 -33.84 25.67
CA ILE A 1057 55.35 -32.86 24.79
C ILE A 1057 56.83 -32.76 25.17
N ASP A 1058 57.15 -32.66 26.46
CA ASP A 1058 58.52 -32.58 26.95
C ASP A 1058 59.33 -33.85 26.59
N SER A 1059 58.69 -35.01 26.47
CA SER A 1059 59.30 -36.26 26.01
C SER A 1059 59.68 -36.28 24.52
N GLU A 1060 59.22 -35.33 23.69
CA GLU A 1060 59.65 -35.18 22.29
C GLU A 1060 61.17 -34.92 22.19
N THR A 1061 61.78 -34.45 23.28
CA THR A 1061 63.23 -34.23 23.40
C THR A 1061 64.06 -35.52 23.65
N GLN A 1062 63.40 -36.66 23.86
CA GLN A 1062 64.05 -37.94 24.17
C GLN A 1062 64.26 -38.80 22.90
N PRO A 1063 65.31 -39.64 22.83
CA PRO A 1063 65.69 -40.36 21.61
C PRO A 1063 64.78 -41.55 21.24
N ASP A 1064 63.71 -41.82 21.98
CA ASP A 1064 62.77 -42.92 21.72
C ASP A 1064 61.32 -42.40 21.53
N PRO A 1065 60.80 -42.41 20.28
CA PRO A 1065 59.42 -42.00 19.99
C PRO A 1065 58.34 -42.79 20.74
N ALA A 1066 58.61 -44.05 21.14
CA ALA A 1066 57.63 -44.88 21.84
C ALA A 1066 57.28 -44.33 23.25
N VAL A 1067 58.21 -43.58 23.87
CA VAL A 1067 57.96 -42.89 25.15
C VAL A 1067 56.91 -41.79 24.96
N SER A 1068 57.05 -40.98 23.91
CA SER A 1068 56.10 -39.90 23.60
C SER A 1068 54.74 -40.43 23.13
N GLU A 1069 54.72 -41.50 22.34
CA GLU A 1069 53.47 -42.20 21.99
C GLU A 1069 52.75 -42.73 23.24
N SER A 1070 53.46 -43.40 24.15
CA SER A 1070 52.88 -43.95 25.37
C SER A 1070 52.33 -42.86 26.28
N GLN A 1071 53.03 -41.72 26.44
CA GLN A 1071 52.57 -40.61 27.27
C GLN A 1071 51.41 -39.83 26.64
N LEU A 1072 51.40 -39.65 25.31
CA LEU A 1072 50.24 -39.09 24.61
C LEU A 1072 49.00 -39.97 24.77
N TRP A 1073 49.15 -41.30 24.69
CA TRP A 1073 48.04 -42.23 24.96
C TRP A 1073 47.54 -42.16 26.40
N THR A 1074 48.42 -41.93 27.39
CA THR A 1074 48.02 -41.69 28.79
C THR A 1074 47.18 -40.41 28.90
N ALA A 1075 47.70 -39.28 28.40
CA ALA A 1075 47.00 -38.00 28.40
C ALA A 1075 45.63 -38.07 27.67
N PHE A 1076 45.57 -38.83 26.58
CA PHE A 1076 44.36 -39.07 25.81
C PHE A 1076 43.32 -39.91 26.56
N GLN A 1077 43.74 -40.96 27.28
CA GLN A 1077 42.87 -41.76 28.13
C GLN A 1077 42.33 -40.94 29.31
N THR A 1078 43.15 -40.06 29.91
CA THR A 1078 42.71 -39.15 30.97
C THR A 1078 41.75 -38.09 30.42
N ALA A 1079 41.97 -37.57 29.21
CA ALA A 1079 41.03 -36.69 28.51
C ALA A 1079 39.67 -37.38 28.20
N GLU A 1080 39.66 -38.68 27.86
CA GLU A 1080 38.43 -39.48 27.72
C GLU A 1080 37.75 -39.71 29.08
N ARG A 1081 38.52 -39.98 30.14
CA ARG A 1081 38.05 -40.11 31.52
C ARG A 1081 37.32 -38.85 32.01
N PHE A 1082 37.80 -37.66 31.61
CA PHE A 1082 37.16 -36.37 31.87
C PHE A 1082 36.17 -35.92 30.77
N ARG A 1083 35.90 -36.76 29.75
CA ARG A 1083 34.90 -36.55 28.67
C ARG A 1083 35.19 -35.39 27.71
N TYR A 1084 36.45 -35.16 27.37
CA TYR A 1084 36.87 -34.25 26.29
C TYR A 1084 37.03 -34.97 24.94
N VAL A 1085 37.30 -36.28 25.04
CA VAL A 1085 37.47 -37.29 23.98
C VAL A 1085 36.26 -38.24 23.98
#